data_AF-A0A1H2VLC5-F1
#
_entry.id   AF-A0A1H2VLC5-F1
#
_cell.length_a   1.000
_cell.length_b   1.000
_cell.length_c   1.000
_cell.angle_alpha   90.00
_cell.angle_beta   90.00
_cell.angle_gamma   90.00
#
_symmetry.space_group_name_H-M   'P 1'
#
loop_
_entity.id
_entity.type
_entity.pdbx_description
1 polymer ?
#
loop_
_entity_poly.entity_id
_entity_poly.type
_entity_poly.pdbx_seq_one_letter_code
_entity_poly.pdbx_strand_id
1 'polypeptide(L)'
;MNNTLIIGPSGSGKTYLAKKIADDNETLFVHMNENVSYDNLVEGTQVSASNGALMYVPKKQKLLLFLDEAKNNSGNEYCVILDDINRSDMSTVLGELIYAFQDRGKVISLKSGKTACVPDNVKLIVTLNSSEVTSANEVVKEEIFNQIIHLDNGLPEYEQALDNIKKASLCSLGKTEYEDLVKWLKGVYDKYVNQYCVFTREYRNHANEYRVGMAYFLPSTNVPVNRWNECIKHRIRHQVHPLLFKYAEDGIIKKDEIPRESINDTEYVIRPVKQERIVIHSCKEVEDYENDVSKGKPLPIGAKSKLNSSHKFNWMYLVIMIVLRDIIDNSLISHDELIDLLENDAEILTFRNDITVSGRTGACLLVRDDLASSFPVRDSSQGNTKGGYSYSNNYHKFSYDGKIYRMFSAWQVTNTVKCPYSVSKCIETNTGSQKRHLYRTIKMLVYKYFKRYEMDLNNILAVEPTNVECIARLSQLNQDINFVEKLTDDKNYNGKPYYVDLSEGQNALVFISTIRKLPTWQKMMKECGVYKTMSKNYKEIMNVTNVKQMILQGPPGTSKTYGAKKFIAEQAKISGDDWELQLNDNQLKTEGDKYFEKTPGKNVYWDLLQFHPSYTYEDFVRGISVKPLERRTIEGTISSKDKDEELYRVSLLGDSGVEYKSVNRALGKIAALAKEAYDKDPTGCAEYYLVIDEINRANLATVFGELIYAFEYRGDGGTIRTPYEVDGDDALVLPPNLYIIGTMNTADKSIGTIDYAIRRRFLFFKLLPEISVVCDSISEKNPSEDLSKAIEVKQFESVEQLFNVCLNKADYEKEDVQLGHTYFLRKESNLAKSAEQAKYRYIYQVLPILFEYKKDGVLDFSRVASLSNDNTWKDVLMNMIKMIEANDATRNDLYDEFVGTLNMPEIENDINEIIQEKQAD
;
A
#
# COMPACT_ATOMS: atom_id res chain seq x y z
N MET A 1 -18.06 -40.51 -4.09
CA MET A 1 -18.23 -39.05 -3.95
C MET A 1 -17.11 -38.40 -4.74
N ASN A 2 -17.29 -38.25 -6.06
CA ASN A 2 -16.13 -38.16 -6.96
C ASN A 2 -15.94 -36.77 -7.59
N ASN A 3 -16.97 -35.90 -7.59
CA ASN A 3 -16.88 -34.54 -8.13
C ASN A 3 -17.27 -33.54 -7.04
N THR A 4 -16.34 -32.65 -6.66
CA THR A 4 -16.50 -31.65 -5.60
C THR A 4 -16.34 -30.24 -6.17
N LEU A 5 -17.27 -29.34 -5.83
CA LEU A 5 -17.18 -27.92 -6.16
C LEU A 5 -16.95 -27.11 -4.87
N ILE A 6 -15.93 -26.26 -4.86
CA ILE A 6 -15.60 -25.39 -3.73
C ILE A 6 -15.88 -23.93 -4.14
N ILE A 7 -16.84 -23.31 -3.48
CA ILE A 7 -17.30 -21.94 -3.75
C ILE A 7 -16.94 -21.04 -2.58
N GLY A 8 -16.45 -19.84 -2.87
CA GLY A 8 -16.27 -18.81 -1.84
C GLY A 8 -15.55 -17.58 -2.38
N PRO A 9 -15.51 -16.50 -1.59
CA PRO A 9 -14.86 -15.26 -1.98
C PRO A 9 -13.35 -15.42 -2.20
N SER A 10 -12.77 -14.49 -2.92
CA SER A 10 -11.32 -14.42 -3.15
C SER A 10 -10.56 -14.43 -1.81
N GLY A 11 -9.55 -15.30 -1.68
CA GLY A 11 -8.72 -15.39 -0.47
C GLY A 11 -9.36 -16.14 0.71
N SER A 12 -10.43 -16.91 0.50
CA SER A 12 -11.03 -17.78 1.53
C SER A 12 -10.31 -19.12 1.75
N GLY A 13 -9.26 -19.42 0.97
CA GLY A 13 -8.51 -20.67 1.08
C GLY A 13 -9.02 -21.84 0.22
N LYS A 14 -9.82 -21.58 -0.82
CA LYS A 14 -10.36 -22.61 -1.74
C LYS A 14 -9.28 -23.56 -2.28
N THR A 15 -8.22 -23.02 -2.87
CA THR A 15 -7.12 -23.79 -3.48
C THR A 15 -6.36 -24.61 -2.43
N TYR A 16 -6.19 -24.07 -1.22
CA TYR A 16 -5.60 -24.81 -0.10
C TYR A 16 -6.47 -26.01 0.31
N LEU A 17 -7.79 -25.81 0.43
CA LEU A 17 -8.71 -26.91 0.73
C LEU A 17 -8.72 -27.96 -0.40
N ALA A 18 -8.71 -27.54 -1.66
CA ALA A 18 -8.64 -28.43 -2.81
C ALA A 18 -7.40 -29.34 -2.77
N LYS A 19 -6.23 -28.74 -2.50
CA LYS A 19 -4.97 -29.49 -2.34
C LYS A 19 -5.03 -30.44 -1.13
N LYS A 20 -5.58 -29.98 -0.01
CA LYS A 20 -5.72 -30.81 1.20
C LYS A 20 -6.66 -32.01 1.01
N ILE A 21 -7.70 -31.87 0.19
CA ILE A 21 -8.57 -33.00 -0.18
C ILE A 21 -7.82 -33.99 -1.09
N ALA A 22 -6.82 -33.50 -1.84
CA ALA A 22 -6.00 -34.29 -2.75
C ALA A 22 -4.68 -34.79 -2.15
N ASP A 23 -4.38 -34.51 -0.87
CA ASP A 23 -3.03 -34.59 -0.24
C ASP A 23 -2.43 -36.02 -0.17
N ASP A 24 -3.14 -37.04 -0.67
CA ASP A 24 -2.69 -38.45 -0.75
C ASP A 24 -2.87 -39.06 -2.16
N ASN A 25 -3.28 -38.27 -3.16
CA ASN A 25 -3.62 -38.73 -4.51
C ASN A 25 -2.64 -38.20 -5.56
N GLU A 26 -2.40 -38.99 -6.61
CA GLU A 26 -1.74 -38.49 -7.82
C GLU A 26 -2.59 -37.36 -8.39
N THR A 27 -2.03 -36.16 -8.56
CA THR A 27 -2.84 -34.95 -8.79
C THR A 27 -2.43 -34.19 -10.05
N LEU A 28 -3.39 -33.98 -10.95
CA LEU A 28 -3.29 -33.02 -12.04
C LEU A 28 -3.91 -31.69 -11.58
N PHE A 29 -3.07 -30.70 -11.34
CA PHE A 29 -3.50 -29.35 -11.01
C PHE A 29 -3.48 -28.45 -12.25
N VAL A 30 -4.61 -27.83 -12.57
CA VAL A 30 -4.78 -26.91 -13.69
C VAL A 30 -5.39 -25.61 -13.17
N HIS A 31 -4.65 -24.52 -13.31
CA HIS A 31 -5.18 -23.18 -13.04
C HIS A 31 -5.86 -22.65 -14.32
N MET A 32 -7.15 -22.33 -14.22
CA MET A 32 -7.97 -21.88 -15.33
C MET A 32 -7.73 -20.39 -15.59
N ASN A 33 -7.51 -20.03 -16.85
CA ASN A 33 -7.32 -18.65 -17.29
C ASN A 33 -7.82 -18.48 -18.74
N GLU A 34 -7.76 -17.25 -19.27
CA GLU A 34 -8.25 -16.93 -20.62
C GLU A 34 -7.53 -17.68 -21.76
N ASN A 35 -6.31 -18.18 -21.50
CA ASN A 35 -5.51 -18.92 -22.48
C ASN A 35 -5.75 -20.44 -22.40
N VAL A 36 -6.50 -20.94 -21.41
CA VAL A 36 -6.84 -22.37 -21.31
C VAL A 36 -7.99 -22.67 -22.26
N SER A 37 -7.73 -23.53 -23.23
CA SER A 37 -8.70 -24.00 -24.22
C SER A 37 -8.73 -25.53 -24.24
N TYR A 38 -9.77 -26.09 -24.89
CA TYR A 38 -9.86 -27.52 -25.18
C TYR A 38 -8.58 -28.05 -25.85
N ASP A 39 -8.04 -27.30 -26.81
CA ASP A 39 -6.87 -27.67 -27.59
C ASP A 39 -5.58 -27.79 -26.76
N ASN A 40 -5.52 -27.06 -25.63
CA ASN A 40 -4.36 -27.03 -24.74
C ASN A 40 -4.52 -27.96 -23.52
N LEU A 41 -5.75 -28.36 -23.18
CA LEU A 41 -6.04 -29.17 -21.99
C LEU A 41 -6.39 -30.63 -22.32
N VAL A 42 -7.19 -30.87 -23.36
CA VAL A 42 -7.76 -32.18 -23.70
C VAL A 42 -7.00 -32.84 -24.85
N GLU A 43 -7.16 -32.32 -26.05
CA GLU A 43 -6.44 -32.74 -27.25
C GLU A 43 -6.33 -31.56 -28.19
N GLY A 44 -5.17 -31.38 -28.80
CA GLY A 44 -4.99 -30.30 -29.76
C GLY A 44 -3.93 -30.64 -30.77
N THR A 45 -3.69 -29.68 -31.65
CA THR A 45 -2.71 -29.83 -32.71
C THR A 45 -1.41 -29.18 -32.25
N GLN A 46 -0.41 -29.98 -31.89
CA GLN A 46 0.90 -29.43 -31.57
C GLN A 46 1.61 -29.09 -32.88
N VAL A 47 2.11 -27.86 -32.94
CA VAL A 47 3.00 -27.42 -34.00
C VAL A 47 4.41 -27.86 -33.63
N SER A 48 4.88 -28.91 -34.29
CA SER A 48 6.25 -29.39 -34.14
C SER A 48 7.07 -28.95 -35.34
N ALA A 49 8.26 -28.43 -35.08
CA ALA A 49 9.20 -28.07 -36.11
C ALA A 49 10.18 -29.22 -36.27
N SER A 50 10.17 -29.88 -37.42
CA SER A 50 11.17 -30.90 -37.75
C SER A 50 11.70 -30.63 -39.15
N ASN A 51 13.02 -30.55 -39.29
CA ASN A 51 13.71 -30.33 -40.56
C ASN A 51 13.24 -29.10 -41.36
N GLY A 52 12.90 -28.00 -40.67
CA GLY A 52 12.49 -26.75 -41.31
C GLY A 52 11.06 -26.72 -41.86
N ALA A 53 10.23 -27.72 -41.53
CA ALA A 53 8.80 -27.74 -41.83
C ALA A 53 7.97 -27.67 -40.53
N LEU A 54 6.89 -26.89 -40.56
CA LEU A 54 5.85 -26.89 -39.53
C LEU A 54 4.95 -28.11 -39.72
N MET A 55 5.03 -29.06 -38.79
CA MET A 55 4.19 -30.26 -38.74
C MET A 55 3.11 -30.09 -37.68
N TYR A 56 1.86 -30.16 -38.11
CA TYR A 56 0.68 -30.11 -37.26
C TYR A 56 0.31 -31.55 -36.85
N VAL A 57 0.67 -31.95 -35.63
CA VAL A 57 0.44 -33.32 -35.14
C VAL A 57 -0.64 -33.33 -34.06
N PRO A 58 -1.72 -34.13 -34.21
CA PRO A 58 -2.72 -34.29 -33.16
C PRO A 58 -2.10 -34.95 -31.92
N LYS A 59 -2.01 -34.23 -30.81
CA LYS A 59 -1.39 -34.67 -29.56
C LYS A 59 -2.44 -34.70 -28.44
N LYS A 60 -2.40 -35.77 -27.65
CA LYS A 60 -3.14 -35.85 -26.38
C LYS A 60 -2.52 -34.86 -25.40
N GLN A 61 -3.34 -34.02 -24.79
CA GLN A 61 -2.87 -33.03 -23.83
C GLN A 61 -2.97 -33.56 -22.40
N LYS A 62 -2.66 -32.68 -21.46
CA LYS A 62 -2.43 -32.95 -20.03
C LYS A 62 -3.55 -33.78 -19.40
N LEU A 63 -4.82 -33.45 -19.67
CA LEU A 63 -5.94 -34.15 -19.07
C LEU A 63 -6.09 -35.58 -19.62
N LEU A 64 -6.00 -35.78 -20.94
CA LEU A 64 -6.12 -37.13 -21.51
C LEU A 64 -4.96 -38.04 -21.12
N LEU A 65 -3.74 -37.52 -21.09
CA LEU A 65 -2.57 -38.29 -20.65
C LEU A 65 -2.72 -38.76 -19.20
N PHE A 66 -3.20 -37.88 -18.32
CA PHE A 66 -3.45 -38.20 -16.93
C PHE A 66 -4.58 -39.23 -16.74
N LEU A 67 -5.65 -39.12 -17.53
CA LEU A 67 -6.74 -40.10 -17.53
C LEU A 67 -6.30 -41.47 -18.04
N ASP A 68 -5.46 -41.53 -19.07
CA ASP A 68 -4.88 -42.77 -19.59
C ASP A 68 -4.00 -43.45 -18.54
N GLU A 69 -3.20 -42.66 -17.81
CA GLU A 69 -2.39 -43.16 -16.70
C GLU A 69 -3.25 -43.72 -15.56
N ALA A 70 -4.27 -42.96 -15.13
CA ALA A 70 -5.21 -43.38 -14.10
C ALA A 70 -5.95 -44.68 -14.47
N LYS A 71 -6.25 -44.86 -15.76
CA LYS A 71 -6.88 -46.08 -16.28
C LYS A 71 -5.96 -47.30 -16.20
N ASN A 72 -4.65 -47.11 -16.39
CA ASN A 72 -3.67 -48.18 -16.34
C ASN A 72 -3.29 -48.57 -14.90
N ASN A 73 -3.48 -47.66 -13.93
CA ASN A 73 -3.12 -47.83 -12.53
C ASN A 73 -4.35 -47.79 -11.59
N SER A 74 -5.21 -48.80 -11.68
CA SER A 74 -6.47 -48.88 -10.90
C SER A 74 -6.29 -49.04 -9.37
N GLY A 75 -5.06 -49.26 -8.89
CA GLY A 75 -4.74 -49.37 -7.46
C GLY A 75 -4.53 -48.03 -6.73
N ASN A 76 -4.32 -46.94 -7.47
CA ASN A 76 -4.11 -45.60 -6.91
C ASN A 76 -5.33 -44.70 -7.16
N GLU A 77 -5.58 -43.77 -6.26
CA GLU A 77 -6.55 -42.70 -6.46
C GLU A 77 -5.90 -41.51 -7.18
N TYR A 78 -6.60 -40.96 -8.15
CA TYR A 78 -6.17 -39.84 -8.98
C TYR A 78 -7.10 -38.64 -8.78
N CYS A 79 -6.57 -37.43 -8.78
CA CYS A 79 -7.32 -36.20 -8.59
C CYS A 79 -7.04 -35.18 -9.70
N VAL A 80 -8.08 -34.62 -10.30
CA VAL A 80 -8.00 -33.48 -11.21
C VAL A 80 -8.52 -32.26 -10.47
N ILE A 81 -7.67 -31.25 -10.29
CA ILE A 81 -8.04 -29.97 -9.69
C ILE A 81 -8.11 -28.91 -10.80
N LEU A 82 -9.29 -28.35 -11.03
CA LEU A 82 -9.49 -27.19 -11.90
C LEU A 82 -9.73 -25.96 -11.02
N ASP A 83 -8.71 -25.12 -10.90
CA ASP A 83 -8.72 -23.97 -10.00
C ASP A 83 -9.13 -22.69 -10.75
N ASP A 84 -9.97 -21.86 -10.14
CA ASP A 84 -10.41 -20.54 -10.62
C ASP A 84 -11.18 -20.55 -11.96
N ILE A 85 -12.19 -21.44 -12.07
CA ILE A 85 -12.97 -21.67 -13.31
C ILE A 85 -13.70 -20.42 -13.85
N ASN A 86 -13.82 -19.33 -13.09
CA ASN A 86 -14.64 -18.17 -13.47
C ASN A 86 -14.22 -17.48 -14.76
N ARG A 87 -12.96 -17.65 -15.17
CA ARG A 87 -12.35 -16.98 -16.32
C ARG A 87 -12.54 -17.71 -17.64
N SER A 88 -13.11 -18.92 -17.61
CA SER A 88 -13.25 -19.79 -18.77
C SER A 88 -14.49 -20.66 -18.63
N ASP A 89 -15.30 -20.80 -19.67
CA ASP A 89 -16.45 -21.69 -19.62
C ASP A 89 -15.99 -23.16 -19.58
N MET A 90 -16.40 -23.87 -18.53
CA MET A 90 -16.03 -25.27 -18.32
C MET A 90 -16.46 -26.16 -19.49
N SER A 91 -17.61 -25.84 -20.10
CA SER A 91 -18.18 -26.61 -21.21
C SER A 91 -17.31 -26.50 -22.45
N THR A 92 -16.80 -25.31 -22.75
CA THR A 92 -15.89 -25.09 -23.87
C THR A 92 -14.49 -25.65 -23.62
N VAL A 93 -14.00 -25.64 -22.38
CA VAL A 93 -12.66 -26.14 -22.05
C VAL A 93 -12.60 -27.67 -21.95
N LEU A 94 -13.58 -28.31 -21.31
CA LEU A 94 -13.62 -29.77 -21.19
C LEU A 94 -14.29 -30.46 -22.39
N GLY A 95 -15.14 -29.74 -23.13
CA GLY A 95 -15.86 -30.27 -24.28
C GLY A 95 -16.66 -31.52 -23.91
N GLU A 96 -16.46 -32.59 -24.67
CA GLU A 96 -17.16 -33.85 -24.54
C GLU A 96 -16.81 -34.60 -23.24
N LEU A 97 -15.63 -34.33 -22.65
CA LEU A 97 -15.21 -34.98 -21.40
C LEU A 97 -16.12 -34.61 -20.22
N ILE A 98 -16.84 -33.50 -20.28
CA ILE A 98 -17.74 -33.08 -19.21
C ILE A 98 -18.79 -34.16 -18.89
N TYR A 99 -19.30 -34.84 -19.93
CA TYR A 99 -20.25 -35.94 -19.79
C TYR A 99 -19.58 -37.22 -19.27
N ALA A 100 -18.32 -37.48 -19.63
CA ALA A 100 -17.56 -38.59 -19.06
C ALA A 100 -17.20 -38.33 -17.59
N PHE A 101 -17.18 -37.06 -17.16
CA PHE A 101 -17.03 -36.72 -15.75
C PHE A 101 -18.27 -37.07 -14.91
N GLN A 102 -19.43 -37.11 -15.54
CA GLN A 102 -20.71 -37.51 -14.96
C GLN A 102 -20.90 -39.04 -15.04
N ASP A 103 -20.77 -39.61 -16.24
CA ASP A 103 -20.90 -41.05 -16.52
C ASP A 103 -19.52 -41.72 -16.57
N ARG A 104 -18.92 -41.97 -15.39
CA ARG A 104 -17.65 -42.69 -15.27
C ARG A 104 -17.70 -44.06 -15.95
N GLY A 105 -16.58 -44.50 -16.52
CA GLY A 105 -16.48 -45.79 -17.23
C GLY A 105 -17.10 -45.81 -18.64
N LYS A 106 -17.83 -44.76 -19.05
CA LYS A 106 -18.40 -44.64 -20.39
C LYS A 106 -17.36 -44.15 -21.39
N VAL A 107 -17.25 -44.86 -22.50
CA VAL A 107 -16.38 -44.47 -23.61
C VAL A 107 -17.07 -43.42 -24.46
N ILE A 108 -16.45 -42.25 -24.58
CA ILE A 108 -16.91 -41.13 -25.43
C ILE A 108 -15.99 -40.97 -26.64
N SER A 109 -16.51 -40.40 -27.72
CA SER A 109 -15.71 -40.03 -28.90
C SER A 109 -15.33 -38.56 -28.81
N LEU A 110 -14.04 -38.26 -28.97
CA LEU A 110 -13.49 -36.91 -29.00
C LEU A 110 -13.55 -36.32 -30.42
N LYS A 111 -13.30 -35.02 -30.54
CA LYS A 111 -13.27 -34.28 -31.83
C LYS A 111 -12.27 -34.87 -32.83
N SER A 112 -11.16 -35.43 -32.36
CA SER A 112 -10.17 -36.11 -33.19
C SER A 112 -10.62 -37.47 -33.75
N GLY A 113 -11.79 -37.96 -33.33
CA GLY A 113 -12.27 -39.32 -33.63
C GLY A 113 -11.66 -40.41 -32.73
N LYS A 114 -10.78 -40.04 -31.79
CA LYS A 114 -10.26 -40.95 -30.76
C LYS A 114 -11.30 -41.14 -29.65
N THR A 115 -11.17 -42.24 -28.91
CA THR A 115 -12.03 -42.51 -27.75
C THR A 115 -11.34 -42.14 -26.44
N ALA A 116 -12.12 -41.66 -25.47
CA ALA A 116 -11.69 -41.38 -24.11
C ALA A 116 -12.72 -41.88 -23.11
N CYS A 117 -12.29 -42.08 -21.87
CA CYS A 117 -13.14 -42.51 -20.77
C CYS A 117 -12.52 -41.97 -19.48
N VAL A 118 -13.34 -41.55 -18.52
CA VAL A 118 -12.85 -41.18 -17.19
C VAL A 118 -12.99 -42.39 -16.25
N PRO A 119 -11.88 -42.91 -15.70
CA PRO A 119 -11.89 -44.04 -14.76
C PRO A 119 -12.56 -43.71 -13.41
N ASP A 120 -13.07 -44.74 -12.73
CA ASP A 120 -13.77 -44.59 -11.43
C ASP A 120 -12.86 -44.09 -10.29
N ASN A 121 -11.56 -44.36 -10.36
CA ASN A 121 -10.54 -43.91 -9.41
C ASN A 121 -10.11 -42.45 -9.62
N VAL A 122 -10.74 -41.71 -10.54
CA VAL A 122 -10.48 -40.28 -10.75
C VAL A 122 -11.53 -39.42 -10.03
N LYS A 123 -11.04 -38.48 -9.21
CA LYS A 123 -11.84 -37.43 -8.56
C LYS A 123 -11.64 -36.09 -9.28
N LEU A 124 -12.71 -35.31 -9.41
CA LEU A 124 -12.68 -33.95 -9.93
C LEU A 124 -12.95 -32.97 -8.80
N ILE A 125 -12.06 -32.00 -8.60
CA ILE A 125 -12.25 -30.89 -7.66
C ILE A 125 -12.20 -29.60 -8.45
N VAL A 126 -13.20 -28.75 -8.31
CA VAL A 126 -13.26 -27.45 -8.98
C VAL A 126 -13.38 -26.35 -7.96
N THR A 127 -12.61 -25.27 -8.11
CA THR A 127 -12.76 -24.08 -7.29
C THR A 127 -13.37 -22.94 -8.10
N LEU A 128 -14.27 -22.19 -7.44
CA LEU A 128 -15.04 -21.12 -8.05
C LEU A 128 -15.06 -19.92 -7.10
N ASN A 129 -14.70 -18.74 -7.60
CA ASN A 129 -14.83 -17.50 -6.84
C ASN A 129 -16.28 -16.97 -6.93
N SER A 130 -16.85 -16.61 -5.79
CA SER A 130 -18.26 -16.23 -5.71
C SER A 130 -18.59 -14.88 -6.37
N SER A 131 -17.60 -14.00 -6.58
CA SER A 131 -17.79 -12.65 -7.15
C SER A 131 -17.92 -12.57 -8.67
N GLU A 132 -17.75 -13.68 -9.38
CA GLU A 132 -17.59 -13.71 -10.85
C GLU A 132 -18.39 -14.87 -11.48
N VAL A 133 -19.57 -15.19 -10.92
CA VAL A 133 -20.40 -16.28 -11.45
C VAL A 133 -21.12 -15.81 -12.70
N THR A 134 -20.71 -16.33 -13.86
CA THR A 134 -21.46 -16.20 -15.11
C THR A 134 -22.66 -17.15 -15.14
N SER A 135 -23.75 -16.75 -15.81
CA SER A 135 -24.98 -17.54 -15.94
C SER A 135 -24.78 -18.91 -16.59
N ALA A 136 -23.78 -19.06 -17.46
CA ALA A 136 -23.41 -20.34 -18.07
C ALA A 136 -22.85 -21.36 -17.05
N ASN A 137 -22.11 -20.88 -16.04
CA ASN A 137 -21.55 -21.73 -14.99
C ASN A 137 -22.60 -22.17 -13.97
N GLU A 138 -23.77 -21.52 -13.88
CA GLU A 138 -24.85 -21.94 -12.97
C GLU A 138 -25.55 -23.22 -13.44
N VAL A 139 -25.74 -23.40 -14.74
CA VAL A 139 -26.40 -24.59 -15.31
C VAL A 139 -25.53 -25.85 -15.11
N VAL A 140 -24.21 -25.71 -15.21
CA VAL A 140 -23.23 -26.81 -15.05
C VAL A 140 -23.09 -27.24 -13.57
N LYS A 141 -23.42 -26.37 -12.61
CA LYS A 141 -23.29 -26.64 -11.17
C LYS A 141 -24.20 -27.75 -10.68
N GLU A 142 -25.43 -27.84 -11.18
CA GLU A 142 -26.46 -28.76 -10.66
C GLU A 142 -26.36 -30.19 -11.22
N GLU A 143 -25.74 -30.39 -12.38
CA GLU A 143 -25.75 -31.70 -13.07
C GLU A 143 -24.47 -32.55 -12.88
N ILE A 144 -23.32 -31.94 -12.59
CA ILE A 144 -22.00 -32.64 -12.57
C ILE A 144 -21.43 -32.84 -11.16
N PHE A 145 -21.73 -31.93 -10.24
CA PHE A 145 -21.14 -31.92 -8.90
C PHE A 145 -22.05 -32.59 -7.88
N ASN A 146 -21.53 -33.65 -7.27
CA ASN A 146 -22.25 -34.39 -6.23
C ASN A 146 -22.07 -33.79 -4.83
N GLN A 147 -21.07 -32.92 -4.66
CA GLN A 147 -20.76 -32.24 -3.41
C GLN A 147 -20.40 -30.79 -3.69
N ILE A 148 -21.06 -29.86 -2.99
CA ILE A 148 -20.77 -28.43 -3.05
C ILE A 148 -20.37 -27.97 -1.65
N ILE A 149 -19.18 -27.37 -1.54
CA ILE A 149 -18.63 -26.82 -0.31
C ILE A 149 -18.62 -25.31 -0.44
N HIS A 150 -19.34 -24.62 0.43
CA HIS A 150 -19.27 -23.17 0.56
C HIS A 150 -18.26 -22.83 1.66
N LEU A 151 -17.25 -22.04 1.30
CA LEU A 151 -16.30 -21.47 2.25
C LEU A 151 -16.75 -20.08 2.65
N ASP A 152 -17.02 -19.94 3.94
CA ASP A 152 -17.31 -18.65 4.56
C ASP A 152 -16.02 -17.96 5.01
N ASN A 153 -16.06 -16.62 5.01
CA ASN A 153 -15.02 -15.76 5.57
C ASN A 153 -15.36 -15.34 7.01
N GLY A 154 -15.93 -16.24 7.81
CA GLY A 154 -16.29 -15.94 9.19
C GLY A 154 -15.07 -15.78 10.09
N LEU A 155 -15.29 -15.16 11.26
CA LEU A 155 -14.28 -15.10 12.33
C LEU A 155 -13.87 -16.51 12.83
N PRO A 156 -14.78 -17.50 13.00
CA PRO A 156 -14.39 -18.85 13.45
C PRO A 156 -13.38 -19.54 12.52
N GLU A 157 -13.57 -19.42 11.21
CA GLU A 157 -12.69 -20.01 10.20
C GLU A 157 -11.31 -19.34 10.21
N TYR A 158 -11.27 -18.02 10.39
CA TYR A 158 -10.02 -17.27 10.56
C TYR A 158 -9.23 -17.72 11.80
N GLU A 159 -9.92 -17.96 12.92
CA GLU A 159 -9.30 -18.46 14.16
C GLU A 159 -8.67 -19.83 13.98
N GLN A 160 -9.39 -20.75 13.33
CA GLN A 160 -8.88 -22.08 13.04
C GLN A 160 -7.65 -22.03 12.13
N ALA A 161 -7.63 -21.11 11.16
CA ALA A 161 -6.48 -20.90 10.29
C ALA A 161 -5.26 -20.36 11.05
N LEU A 162 -5.44 -19.38 11.94
CA LEU A 162 -4.36 -18.86 12.79
C LEU A 162 -3.75 -19.96 13.68
N ASP A 163 -4.57 -20.83 14.26
CA ASP A 163 -4.10 -21.95 15.08
C ASP A 163 -3.29 -22.98 14.26
N ASN A 164 -3.68 -23.23 13.02
CA ASN A 164 -2.93 -24.12 12.13
C ASN A 164 -1.58 -23.53 11.76
N ILE A 165 -1.50 -22.23 11.45
CA ILE A 165 -0.23 -21.55 11.16
C ILE A 165 0.66 -21.53 12.39
N LYS A 166 0.09 -21.29 13.58
CA LYS A 166 0.84 -21.35 14.84
C LYS A 166 1.56 -22.69 15.04
N LYS A 167 0.91 -23.81 14.69
CA LYS A 167 1.53 -25.14 14.79
C LYS A 167 2.71 -25.33 13.84
N ALA A 168 2.73 -24.59 12.73
CA ALA A 168 3.81 -24.63 11.74
C ALA A 168 4.91 -23.59 11.98
N SER A 169 4.68 -22.57 12.83
CA SER A 169 5.63 -21.47 13.07
C SER A 169 6.32 -21.58 14.43
N LEU A 170 7.58 -21.12 14.50
CA LEU A 170 8.34 -21.03 15.75
C LEU A 170 7.79 -19.89 16.63
N CYS A 171 7.20 -20.23 17.78
CA CYS A 171 6.63 -19.26 18.71
C CYS A 171 7.66 -18.85 19.78
N SER A 172 8.12 -17.59 19.71
CA SER A 172 9.02 -16.98 20.70
C SER A 172 8.31 -16.17 21.80
N LEU A 173 7.00 -15.93 21.67
CA LEU A 173 6.21 -15.10 22.59
C LEU A 173 5.71 -15.86 23.83
N GLY A 174 5.54 -15.14 24.94
CA GLY A 174 4.84 -15.65 26.13
C GLY A 174 3.34 -15.88 25.88
N LYS A 175 2.67 -16.62 26.78
CA LYS A 175 1.23 -16.95 26.62
C LYS A 175 0.33 -15.71 26.54
N THR A 176 0.54 -14.74 27.42
CA THR A 176 -0.24 -13.49 27.48
C THR A 176 -0.03 -12.61 26.25
N GLU A 177 1.22 -12.44 25.81
CA GLU A 177 1.57 -11.64 24.63
C GLU A 177 0.96 -12.23 23.35
N TYR A 178 0.92 -13.55 23.24
CA TYR A 178 0.25 -14.24 22.14
C TYR A 178 -1.27 -14.02 22.16
N GLU A 179 -1.90 -14.09 23.34
CA GLU A 179 -3.33 -13.82 23.49
C GLU A 179 -3.69 -12.39 23.08
N ASP A 180 -2.87 -11.41 23.45
CA ASP A 180 -3.04 -10.00 23.05
C ASP A 180 -2.85 -9.80 21.54
N LEU A 181 -1.83 -10.44 20.94
CA LEU A 181 -1.59 -10.42 19.50
C LEU A 181 -2.77 -11.01 18.71
N VAL A 182 -3.28 -12.16 19.14
CA VAL A 182 -4.43 -12.81 18.49
C VAL A 182 -5.69 -11.95 18.64
N LYS A 183 -5.90 -11.34 19.81
CA LYS A 183 -7.01 -10.40 20.01
C LYS A 183 -6.92 -9.19 19.08
N TRP A 184 -5.72 -8.64 18.90
CA TRP A 184 -5.47 -7.56 17.93
C TRP A 184 -5.76 -8.02 16.50
N LEU A 185 -5.26 -9.19 16.08
CA LEU A 185 -5.50 -9.75 14.73
C LEU A 185 -6.99 -9.94 14.43
N LYS A 186 -7.76 -10.48 15.38
CA LYS A 186 -9.22 -10.62 15.26
C LYS A 186 -9.91 -9.26 15.11
N GLY A 187 -9.51 -8.28 15.92
CA GLY A 187 -10.06 -6.93 15.86
C GLY A 187 -9.79 -6.26 14.51
N VAL A 188 -8.57 -6.42 13.98
CA VAL A 188 -8.20 -5.92 12.65
C VAL A 188 -9.00 -6.62 11.56
N TYR A 189 -9.10 -7.95 11.59
CA TYR A 189 -9.90 -8.70 10.62
C TYR A 189 -11.36 -8.22 10.59
N ASP A 190 -12.01 -8.13 11.74
CA ASP A 190 -13.39 -7.65 11.86
C ASP A 190 -13.54 -6.21 11.34
N LYS A 191 -12.59 -5.32 11.67
CA LYS A 191 -12.60 -3.92 11.24
C LYS A 191 -12.61 -3.81 9.70
N TYR A 192 -11.69 -4.47 9.01
CA TYR A 192 -11.57 -4.36 7.56
C TYR A 192 -12.64 -5.15 6.80
N VAL A 193 -13.07 -6.31 7.30
CA VAL A 193 -14.03 -7.16 6.61
C VAL A 193 -15.48 -6.75 6.87
N ASN A 194 -15.80 -6.27 8.08
CA ASN A 194 -17.18 -5.94 8.48
C ASN A 194 -17.45 -4.45 8.61
N GLN A 195 -16.51 -3.65 9.14
CA GLN A 195 -16.78 -2.24 9.43
C GLN A 195 -16.47 -1.33 8.24
N TYR A 196 -15.33 -1.53 7.57
CA TYR A 196 -14.89 -0.69 6.45
C TYR A 196 -15.45 -1.12 5.09
N CYS A 197 -15.83 -2.38 4.95
CA CYS A 197 -16.42 -2.91 3.71
C CYS A 197 -17.93 -2.63 3.64
N VAL A 198 -18.31 -1.34 3.59
CA VAL A 198 -19.72 -0.93 3.57
C VAL A 198 -20.27 -0.96 2.14
N PHE A 199 -21.01 -2.01 1.81
CA PHE A 199 -21.60 -2.21 0.48
C PHE A 199 -22.65 -1.15 0.11
N THR A 200 -22.59 -0.71 -1.15
CA THR A 200 -23.62 0.15 -1.75
C THR A 200 -24.93 -0.63 -1.92
N ARG A 201 -26.04 0.08 -2.18
CA ARG A 201 -27.38 -0.51 -2.16
C ARG A 201 -27.52 -1.70 -3.12
N GLU A 202 -26.86 -1.65 -4.26
CA GLU A 202 -26.89 -2.68 -5.31
C GLU A 202 -26.14 -3.95 -4.88
N TYR A 203 -25.04 -3.81 -4.15
CA TYR A 203 -24.15 -4.92 -3.78
C TYR A 203 -24.40 -5.51 -2.39
N ARG A 204 -25.36 -4.99 -1.60
CA ARG A 204 -25.66 -5.51 -0.26
C ARG A 204 -26.02 -7.00 -0.23
N ASN A 205 -26.76 -7.46 -1.24
CA ASN A 205 -27.17 -8.87 -1.32
C ASN A 205 -26.02 -9.79 -1.79
N HIS A 206 -24.99 -9.20 -2.40
CA HIS A 206 -23.77 -9.86 -2.87
C HIS A 206 -22.59 -9.62 -1.92
N ALA A 207 -22.83 -9.15 -0.69
CA ALA A 207 -21.79 -8.77 0.25
C ALA A 207 -20.79 -9.92 0.51
N ASN A 208 -21.28 -11.16 0.63
CA ASN A 208 -20.43 -12.33 0.86
C ASN A 208 -19.51 -12.65 -0.31
N GLU A 209 -19.82 -12.16 -1.52
CA GLU A 209 -19.04 -12.41 -2.72
C GLU A 209 -17.83 -11.48 -2.81
N TYR A 210 -18.00 -10.23 -2.38
CA TYR A 210 -17.00 -9.16 -2.49
C TYR A 210 -16.27 -8.87 -1.17
N ARG A 211 -16.54 -9.62 -0.10
CA ARG A 211 -15.79 -9.53 1.16
C ARG A 211 -14.33 -9.95 0.95
N VAL A 212 -13.42 -9.20 1.55
CA VAL A 212 -11.99 -9.51 1.53
C VAL A 212 -11.72 -10.84 2.25
N GLY A 213 -10.95 -11.72 1.60
CA GLY A 213 -10.55 -13.03 2.10
C GLY A 213 -9.75 -13.04 3.39
N MET A 214 -9.91 -14.09 4.19
CA MET A 214 -9.11 -14.28 5.41
C MET A 214 -7.60 -14.41 5.14
N ALA A 215 -7.19 -14.92 3.97
CA ALA A 215 -5.78 -15.12 3.61
C ALA A 215 -4.95 -13.82 3.63
N TYR A 216 -5.56 -12.66 3.38
CA TYR A 216 -4.86 -11.36 3.46
C TYR A 216 -4.48 -10.98 4.89
N PHE A 217 -5.20 -11.51 5.87
CA PHE A 217 -5.01 -11.26 7.30
C PHE A 217 -4.30 -12.41 8.01
N LEU A 218 -3.83 -13.41 7.27
CA LEU A 218 -3.02 -14.51 7.78
C LEU A 218 -1.53 -14.27 7.52
N PRO A 219 -0.66 -14.48 8.52
CA PRO A 219 0.78 -14.37 8.35
C PRO A 219 1.33 -15.55 7.53
N SER A 220 2.45 -15.35 6.85
CA SER A 220 3.10 -16.45 6.12
C SER A 220 3.68 -17.48 7.09
N THR A 221 3.64 -18.77 6.73
CA THR A 221 4.09 -19.89 7.58
C THR A 221 5.53 -19.78 8.07
N ASN A 222 6.39 -19.17 7.26
CA ASN A 222 7.83 -19.03 7.52
C ASN A 222 8.17 -17.76 8.33
N VAL A 223 7.18 -16.96 8.73
CA VAL A 223 7.40 -15.72 9.49
C VAL A 223 7.32 -16.01 10.99
N PRO A 224 8.36 -15.64 11.77
CA PRO A 224 8.34 -15.75 13.23
C PRO A 224 7.14 -15.03 13.86
N VAL A 225 6.57 -15.60 14.93
CA VAL A 225 5.32 -15.09 15.54
C VAL A 225 5.44 -13.64 16.01
N ASN A 226 6.62 -13.22 16.47
CA ASN A 226 6.89 -11.84 16.88
C ASN A 226 6.83 -10.80 15.73
N ARG A 227 6.87 -11.24 14.46
CA ARG A 227 6.72 -10.37 13.27
C ARG A 227 5.35 -10.48 12.59
N TRP A 228 4.40 -11.21 13.16
CA TRP A 228 3.07 -11.36 12.57
C TRP A 228 2.31 -10.03 12.48
N ASN A 229 2.41 -9.20 13.51
CA ASN A 229 1.81 -7.86 13.54
C ASN A 229 2.27 -6.97 12.38
N GLU A 230 3.57 -6.97 12.10
CA GLU A 230 4.23 -6.25 11.03
C GLU A 230 3.80 -6.80 9.66
N CYS A 231 3.84 -8.13 9.50
CA CYS A 231 3.40 -8.81 8.28
C CYS A 231 1.98 -8.44 7.88
N ILE A 232 1.04 -8.48 8.83
CA ILE A 232 -0.37 -8.15 8.56
C ILE A 232 -0.55 -6.66 8.26
N LYS A 233 0.16 -5.76 8.95
CA LYS A 233 0.14 -4.32 8.62
C LYS A 233 0.56 -4.06 7.18
N HIS A 234 1.64 -4.69 6.71
CA HIS A 234 2.09 -4.54 5.33
C HIS A 234 1.10 -5.15 4.32
N ARG A 235 0.56 -6.34 4.57
CA ARG A 235 -0.46 -6.94 3.69
C ARG A 235 -1.71 -6.07 3.58
N ILE A 236 -2.15 -5.50 4.70
CA ILE A 236 -3.27 -4.57 4.71
C ILE A 236 -2.98 -3.35 3.85
N ARG A 237 -1.81 -2.73 4.01
CA ARG A 237 -1.44 -1.51 3.29
C ARG A 237 -1.22 -1.71 1.80
N HIS A 238 -0.56 -2.78 1.39
CA HIS A 238 -0.12 -2.96 0.00
C HIS A 238 -1.00 -3.90 -0.83
N GLN A 239 -1.93 -4.62 -0.19
CA GLN A 239 -2.85 -5.53 -0.88
C GLN A 239 -4.31 -5.22 -0.56
N VAL A 240 -4.68 -5.17 0.73
CA VAL A 240 -6.09 -4.98 1.13
C VAL A 240 -6.58 -3.57 0.81
N HIS A 241 -5.82 -2.55 1.17
CA HIS A 241 -6.21 -1.16 0.97
C HIS A 241 -6.33 -0.81 -0.52
N PRO A 242 -5.36 -1.14 -1.39
CA PRO A 242 -5.55 -1.08 -2.84
C PRO A 242 -6.81 -1.83 -3.30
N LEU A 243 -7.05 -3.05 -2.82
CA LEU A 243 -8.24 -3.81 -3.21
C LEU A 243 -9.54 -3.09 -2.83
N LEU A 244 -9.63 -2.54 -1.61
CA LEU A 244 -10.80 -1.79 -1.15
C LEU A 244 -11.01 -0.50 -1.94
N PHE A 245 -9.94 0.26 -2.21
CA PHE A 245 -10.05 1.46 -3.06
C PHE A 245 -10.57 1.12 -4.46
N LYS A 246 -10.13 -0.02 -5.02
CA LYS A 246 -10.64 -0.49 -6.30
C LYS A 246 -12.14 -0.87 -6.22
N TYR A 247 -12.56 -1.54 -5.15
CA TYR A 247 -13.99 -1.80 -4.91
C TYR A 247 -14.81 -0.52 -4.76
N ALA A 248 -14.25 0.54 -4.18
CA ALA A 248 -14.91 1.84 -4.09
C ALA A 248 -15.00 2.55 -5.44
N GLU A 249 -13.93 2.53 -6.25
CA GLU A 249 -13.93 3.04 -7.62
C GLU A 249 -14.98 2.35 -8.50
N ASP A 250 -15.12 1.03 -8.36
CA ASP A 250 -16.10 0.23 -9.10
C ASP A 250 -17.53 0.35 -8.49
N GLY A 251 -17.71 1.16 -7.45
CA GLY A 251 -19.03 1.43 -6.85
C GLY A 251 -19.59 0.31 -5.96
N ILE A 252 -18.79 -0.71 -5.64
CA ILE A 252 -19.19 -1.88 -4.84
C ILE A 252 -19.33 -1.48 -3.37
N ILE A 253 -18.39 -0.70 -2.86
CA ILE A 253 -18.36 -0.21 -1.47
C ILE A 253 -18.29 1.30 -1.40
N LYS A 254 -18.68 1.88 -0.26
CA LYS A 254 -18.60 3.32 -0.03
C LYS A 254 -17.17 3.76 0.24
N LYS A 255 -16.65 4.68 -0.59
CA LYS A 255 -15.31 5.26 -0.45
C LYS A 255 -15.07 5.94 0.90
N ASP A 256 -16.09 6.63 1.43
CA ASP A 256 -15.99 7.43 2.67
C ASP A 256 -15.73 6.60 3.94
N GLU A 257 -16.03 5.30 3.89
CA GLU A 257 -15.90 4.37 5.02
C GLU A 257 -14.55 3.65 5.03
N ILE A 258 -13.76 3.77 3.95
CA ILE A 258 -12.42 3.20 3.88
C ILE A 258 -11.47 4.12 4.67
N PRO A 259 -10.69 3.60 5.62
CA PRO A 259 -9.73 4.40 6.35
C PRO A 259 -8.71 5.00 5.38
N ARG A 260 -8.59 6.33 5.39
CA ARG A 260 -7.49 7.05 4.73
C ARG A 260 -6.19 6.97 5.54
N GLU A 261 -5.97 5.87 6.27
CA GLU A 261 -4.69 5.63 6.92
C GLU A 261 -3.60 5.79 5.85
N SER A 262 -2.64 6.67 6.13
CA SER A 262 -1.52 6.95 5.24
C SER A 262 -0.93 5.62 4.76
N ILE A 263 -0.84 5.45 3.43
CA ILE A 263 -0.37 4.25 2.70
C ILE A 263 1.14 4.01 2.93
N ASN A 264 1.65 4.55 4.01
CA ASN A 264 3.05 4.70 4.29
C ASN A 264 3.45 3.61 5.27
N ASP A 265 4.25 2.66 4.81
CA ASP A 265 5.07 1.84 5.70
C ASP A 265 5.79 2.71 6.66
N THR A 266 5.88 2.33 7.92
CA THR A 266 6.13 3.37 8.92
C THR A 266 7.09 2.84 9.95
N GLU A 267 8.35 3.20 9.77
CA GLU A 267 9.44 3.09 10.74
C GLU A 267 9.25 4.16 11.79
N TYR A 268 9.51 3.85 13.05
CA TYR A 268 9.57 4.88 14.09
C TYR A 268 10.93 5.57 14.00
N VAL A 269 10.95 6.88 13.74
CA VAL A 269 12.16 7.70 13.71
C VAL A 269 12.02 8.88 14.65
N ILE A 270 13.15 9.34 15.19
CA ILE A 270 13.23 10.55 16.01
C ILE A 270 13.46 11.76 15.09
N ARG A 271 12.41 12.53 14.77
CA ARG A 271 12.44 13.75 13.91
C ARG A 271 11.31 14.71 14.31
N PRO A 272 11.21 15.97 13.82
CA PRO A 272 10.06 16.84 14.10
C PRO A 272 8.75 16.24 13.53
N VAL A 273 7.58 16.56 14.10
CA VAL A 273 6.28 16.06 13.59
C VAL A 273 6.00 16.66 12.21
N LYS A 274 5.79 15.81 11.20
CA LYS A 274 5.59 16.23 9.79
C LYS A 274 4.25 15.81 9.16
N GLN A 275 3.30 15.33 9.96
CA GLN A 275 1.95 15.02 9.47
C GLN A 275 1.11 16.30 9.32
N GLU A 276 -0.01 16.22 8.59
CA GLU A 276 -1.01 17.29 8.50
C GLU A 276 -1.36 17.76 9.92
N ARG A 277 -1.02 19.00 10.28
CA ARG A 277 -1.17 19.43 11.68
C ARG A 277 -2.63 19.58 12.02
N ILE A 278 -3.01 19.16 13.24
CA ILE A 278 -4.32 19.51 13.79
C ILE A 278 -4.37 21.05 13.88
N VAL A 279 -5.20 21.68 13.06
CA VAL A 279 -5.36 23.13 13.10
C VAL A 279 -6.43 23.48 14.13
N ILE A 280 -6.04 24.29 15.12
CA ILE A 280 -6.93 24.80 16.15
C ILE A 280 -7.55 26.11 15.65
N HIS A 281 -8.84 26.09 15.29
CA HIS A 281 -9.59 27.30 14.94
C HIS A 281 -10.06 27.99 16.22
N SER A 282 -9.14 28.73 16.84
CA SER A 282 -9.39 29.50 18.05
C SER A 282 -10.11 30.81 17.73
N CYS A 283 -10.91 31.31 18.66
CA CYS A 283 -11.44 32.67 18.54
C CYS A 283 -10.46 33.69 19.11
N LYS A 284 -10.56 34.93 18.63
CA LYS A 284 -9.75 36.06 19.09
C LYS A 284 -9.80 36.30 20.60
N GLU A 285 -10.93 36.00 21.27
CA GLU A 285 -11.04 36.13 22.73
C GLU A 285 -10.22 35.08 23.49
N VAL A 286 -10.17 33.83 23.00
CA VAL A 286 -9.37 32.77 23.64
C VAL A 286 -7.88 33.09 23.44
N GLU A 287 -7.48 33.48 22.23
CA GLU A 287 -6.10 33.87 21.90
C GLU A 287 -5.61 35.05 22.76
N ASP A 288 -6.45 36.07 22.94
CA ASP A 288 -6.14 37.20 23.82
C ASP A 288 -5.86 36.73 25.26
N TYR A 289 -6.71 35.85 25.80
CA TYR A 289 -6.53 35.35 27.18
C TYR A 289 -5.36 34.37 27.31
N GLU A 290 -5.06 33.57 26.29
CA GLU A 290 -3.85 32.73 26.24
C GLU A 290 -2.59 33.59 26.29
N ASN A 291 -2.55 34.66 25.50
CA ASN A 291 -1.47 35.64 25.47
C ASN A 291 -1.31 36.41 26.79
N ASP A 292 -2.42 36.67 27.47
CA ASP A 292 -2.38 37.31 28.78
C ASP A 292 -1.81 36.37 29.85
N VAL A 293 -2.24 35.11 29.84
CA VAL A 293 -1.74 34.08 30.76
C VAL A 293 -0.25 33.78 30.51
N SER A 294 0.19 33.72 29.24
CA SER A 294 1.61 33.51 28.91
C SER A 294 2.52 34.65 29.38
N LYS A 295 1.98 35.88 29.49
CA LYS A 295 2.64 37.05 30.09
C LYS A 295 2.56 37.10 31.62
N GLY A 296 2.06 36.05 32.26
CA GLY A 296 1.98 35.92 33.71
C GLY A 296 0.77 36.62 34.35
N LYS A 297 -0.26 36.99 33.57
CA LYS A 297 -1.50 37.52 34.14
C LYS A 297 -2.36 36.39 34.74
N PRO A 298 -3.23 36.71 35.72
CA PRO A 298 -4.20 35.77 36.29
C PRO A 298 -5.13 35.16 35.24
N LEU A 299 -5.66 33.97 35.54
CA LEU A 299 -6.79 33.42 34.79
C LEU A 299 -8.01 34.37 34.87
N PRO A 300 -8.80 34.52 33.80
CA PRO A 300 -9.96 35.42 33.73
C PRO A 300 -11.19 34.87 34.49
N ILE A 301 -11.02 34.56 35.77
CA ILE A 301 -12.05 33.92 36.60
C ILE A 301 -13.19 34.91 36.82
N GLY A 302 -14.38 34.55 36.32
CA GLY A 302 -15.58 35.39 36.45
C GLY A 302 -15.63 36.58 35.49
N ALA A 303 -14.66 36.71 34.56
CA ALA A 303 -14.69 37.71 33.51
C ALA A 303 -15.92 37.52 32.60
N LYS A 304 -16.50 38.62 32.13
CA LYS A 304 -17.56 38.57 31.11
C LYS A 304 -16.94 38.23 29.76
N SER A 305 -17.65 37.46 28.94
CA SER A 305 -17.19 37.19 27.58
C SER A 305 -17.17 38.49 26.76
N LYS A 306 -16.08 38.72 26.03
CA LYS A 306 -15.89 39.81 25.06
C LYS A 306 -16.84 39.69 23.87
N LEU A 307 -17.31 38.47 23.56
CA LEU A 307 -18.20 38.19 22.43
C LEU A 307 -19.68 38.15 22.83
N ASN A 308 -19.99 37.82 24.08
CA ASN A 308 -21.34 37.92 24.61
C ASN A 308 -21.34 38.39 26.07
N SER A 309 -21.64 39.67 26.27
CA SER A 309 -21.61 40.37 27.56
C SER A 309 -22.59 39.82 28.61
N SER A 310 -23.52 38.95 28.20
CA SER A 310 -24.48 38.28 29.08
C SER A 310 -23.97 36.96 29.67
N HIS A 311 -22.82 36.44 29.22
CA HIS A 311 -22.22 35.19 29.69
C HIS A 311 -20.83 35.41 30.31
N LYS A 312 -20.43 34.50 31.21
CA LYS A 312 -19.07 34.48 31.77
C LYS A 312 -18.15 33.67 30.85
N PHE A 313 -16.89 34.05 30.77
CA PHE A 313 -15.87 33.29 30.07
C PHE A 313 -15.53 32.00 30.85
N ASN A 314 -15.46 30.87 30.15
CA ASN A 314 -15.07 29.60 30.75
C ASN A 314 -13.54 29.49 30.82
N TRP A 315 -12.96 29.94 31.94
CA TRP A 315 -11.51 29.85 32.15
C TRP A 315 -10.99 28.41 32.24
N MET A 316 -11.83 27.42 32.56
CA MET A 316 -11.40 26.02 32.62
C MET A 316 -11.11 25.46 31.22
N TYR A 317 -11.86 25.95 30.23
CA TYR A 317 -11.63 25.65 28.83
C TYR A 317 -10.26 26.16 28.37
N LEU A 318 -9.93 27.41 28.74
CA LEU A 318 -8.64 28.03 28.44
C LEU A 318 -7.46 27.17 28.94
N VAL A 319 -7.59 26.56 30.12
CA VAL A 319 -6.55 25.67 30.69
C VAL A 319 -6.34 24.42 29.84
N ILE A 320 -7.41 23.78 29.35
CA ILE A 320 -7.29 22.61 28.46
C ILE A 320 -6.68 23.00 27.12
N MET A 321 -7.07 24.15 26.55
CA MET A 321 -6.51 24.64 25.29
C MET A 321 -5.02 24.94 25.39
N ILE A 322 -4.55 25.52 26.49
CA ILE A 322 -3.11 25.75 26.71
C ILE A 322 -2.34 24.42 26.66
N VAL A 323 -2.85 23.37 27.31
CA VAL A 323 -2.20 22.04 27.30
C VAL A 323 -2.28 21.38 25.93
N LEU A 324 -3.43 21.45 25.26
CA LEU A 324 -3.61 20.90 23.92
C LEU A 324 -2.74 21.63 22.89
N ARG A 325 -2.61 22.95 22.99
CA ARG A 325 -1.76 23.75 22.11
C ARG A 325 -0.28 23.39 22.29
N ASP A 326 0.18 23.25 23.54
CA ASP A 326 1.54 22.75 23.81
C ASP A 326 1.79 21.38 23.14
N ILE A 327 0.84 20.46 23.25
CA ILE A 327 0.91 19.11 22.67
C ILE A 327 0.78 19.12 21.13
N ILE A 328 -0.10 19.95 20.56
CA ILE A 328 -0.37 19.97 19.11
C ILE A 328 0.76 20.68 18.36
N ASP A 329 1.23 21.82 18.86
CA ASP A 329 2.26 22.63 18.21
C ASP A 329 3.64 21.95 18.30
N ASN A 330 3.89 21.18 19.38
CA ASN A 330 5.16 20.52 19.64
C ASN A 330 4.95 19.03 19.97
N SER A 331 4.17 18.31 19.16
CA SER A 331 3.84 16.91 19.51
C SER A 331 5.10 16.03 19.63
N LEU A 332 4.97 14.94 20.39
CA LEU A 332 5.94 13.84 20.57
C LEU A 332 5.48 12.56 19.86
N ILE A 333 4.18 12.46 19.55
CA ILE A 333 3.51 11.36 18.84
C ILE A 333 2.79 11.92 17.61
N SER A 334 2.53 11.09 16.61
CA SER A 334 1.95 11.55 15.34
C SER A 334 0.57 12.20 15.52
N HIS A 335 0.19 13.16 14.67
CA HIS A 335 -1.13 13.82 14.76
C HIS A 335 -2.28 12.84 14.51
N ASP A 336 -2.06 11.76 13.75
CA ASP A 336 -2.99 10.62 13.64
C ASP A 336 -3.24 9.98 15.00
N GLU A 337 -2.16 9.63 15.71
CA GLU A 337 -2.25 8.98 17.03
C GLU A 337 -2.77 9.93 18.10
N LEU A 338 -2.47 11.23 17.97
CA LEU A 338 -3.00 12.26 18.83
C LEU A 338 -4.51 12.41 18.60
N ILE A 339 -5.00 12.43 17.37
CA ILE A 339 -6.45 12.43 17.09
C ILE A 339 -7.11 11.16 17.60
N ASP A 340 -6.52 9.98 17.39
CA ASP A 340 -7.04 8.72 17.95
C ASP A 340 -7.11 8.77 19.48
N LEU A 341 -6.07 9.28 20.14
CA LEU A 341 -6.05 9.48 21.59
C LEU A 341 -7.17 10.43 22.04
N LEU A 342 -7.40 11.53 21.31
CA LEU A 342 -8.38 12.55 21.67
C LEU A 342 -9.84 12.15 21.34
N GLU A 343 -10.05 11.31 20.32
CA GLU A 343 -11.35 10.85 19.83
C GLU A 343 -11.79 9.49 20.40
N ASN A 344 -10.87 8.56 20.66
CA ASN A 344 -11.22 7.17 20.98
C ASN A 344 -10.81 6.73 22.40
N ASP A 345 -9.95 7.47 23.12
CA ASP A 345 -9.60 7.10 24.50
C ASP A 345 -10.64 7.61 25.53
N ALA A 346 -11.52 6.70 25.93
CA ALA A 346 -12.59 6.94 26.89
C ALA A 346 -12.12 7.29 28.32
N GLU A 347 -10.87 6.97 28.66
CA GLU A 347 -10.35 7.13 30.02
C GLU A 347 -9.87 8.55 30.30
N ILE A 348 -9.59 9.36 29.26
CA ILE A 348 -9.16 10.75 29.41
C ILE A 348 -10.20 11.61 30.13
N LEU A 349 -11.49 11.36 29.85
CA LEU A 349 -12.59 12.11 30.45
C LEU A 349 -13.17 11.48 31.72
N THR A 350 -12.74 10.27 32.08
CA THR A 350 -13.18 9.56 33.31
C THR A 350 -14.71 9.56 33.48
N PHE A 351 -15.47 9.07 32.49
CA PHE A 351 -16.91 8.84 32.63
C PHE A 351 -17.35 7.50 32.04
N ARG A 352 -18.31 6.84 32.70
CA ARG A 352 -18.90 5.57 32.25
C ARG A 352 -20.10 5.84 31.34
N ASN A 353 -19.99 5.38 30.09
CA ASN A 353 -21.04 5.00 29.14
C ASN A 353 -22.44 5.62 29.33
N ASP A 354 -22.67 6.80 28.74
CA ASP A 354 -23.99 7.06 28.18
C ASP A 354 -24.06 6.35 26.82
N ILE A 355 -24.92 5.34 26.73
CA ILE A 355 -25.22 4.63 25.49
C ILE A 355 -26.08 5.59 24.65
N THR A 356 -25.59 6.00 23.49
CA THR A 356 -26.41 6.75 22.53
C THR A 356 -27.60 5.89 22.08
N VAL A 357 -28.65 6.49 21.53
CA VAL A 357 -29.79 5.75 20.94
C VAL A 357 -29.34 4.77 19.84
N SER A 358 -28.14 4.99 19.27
CA SER A 358 -27.47 4.14 18.28
C SER A 358 -26.53 3.07 18.87
N GLY A 359 -26.48 2.88 20.19
CA GLY A 359 -25.67 1.84 20.84
C GLY A 359 -24.17 2.17 20.99
N ARG A 360 -23.74 3.40 20.65
CA ARG A 360 -22.34 3.84 20.78
C ARG A 360 -22.11 4.46 22.15
N THR A 361 -21.02 4.10 22.81
CA THR A 361 -20.56 4.69 24.08
C THR A 361 -19.56 5.81 23.78
N GLY A 362 -19.83 7.06 24.15
CA GLY A 362 -18.91 8.18 23.86
C GLY A 362 -18.37 8.85 25.12
N ALA A 363 -17.06 8.78 25.33
CA ALA A 363 -16.33 9.49 26.39
C ALA A 363 -15.03 10.10 25.87
N CYS A 364 -15.07 10.86 24.78
CA CYS A 364 -13.89 11.43 24.12
C CYS A 364 -13.78 12.95 24.25
N LEU A 365 -12.54 13.46 24.23
CA LEU A 365 -12.25 14.89 24.39
C LEU A 365 -12.71 15.67 23.13
N LEU A 366 -12.49 15.08 21.96
CA LEU A 366 -12.95 15.57 20.66
C LEU A 366 -14.00 14.64 20.05
N VAL A 367 -15.02 15.22 19.43
CA VAL A 367 -16.07 14.51 18.69
C VAL A 367 -16.18 15.11 17.29
N ARG A 368 -16.27 14.27 16.26
CA ARG A 368 -16.50 14.75 14.90
C ARG A 368 -17.80 15.54 14.77
N ASP A 369 -17.79 16.59 13.97
CA ASP A 369 -18.90 17.54 13.84
C ASP A 369 -20.21 16.87 13.37
N ASP A 370 -20.11 15.93 12.44
CA ASP A 370 -21.24 15.15 11.94
C ASP A 370 -21.90 14.28 13.03
N LEU A 371 -21.09 13.75 13.95
CA LEU A 371 -21.55 12.94 15.08
C LEU A 371 -21.98 13.78 16.29
N ALA A 372 -21.54 15.04 16.39
CA ALA A 372 -21.83 15.92 17.52
C ALA A 372 -23.34 16.11 17.76
N SER A 373 -24.13 16.10 16.69
CA SER A 373 -25.60 16.19 16.73
C SER A 373 -26.30 14.99 17.40
N SER A 374 -25.62 13.85 17.49
CA SER A 374 -26.15 12.59 18.01
C SER A 374 -25.96 12.43 19.53
N PHE A 375 -25.24 13.34 20.18
CA PHE A 375 -25.02 13.33 21.62
C PHE A 375 -26.10 14.14 22.35
N PRO A 376 -26.77 13.57 23.37
CA PRO A 376 -27.83 14.27 24.08
C PRO A 376 -27.26 15.43 24.92
N VAL A 377 -27.62 16.66 24.57
CA VAL A 377 -27.43 17.82 25.45
C VAL A 377 -28.44 17.72 26.59
N ARG A 378 -28.05 17.12 27.72
CA ARG A 378 -28.78 17.23 28.98
C ARG A 378 -27.88 17.94 29.98
N ASP A 379 -28.21 19.19 30.31
CA ASP A 379 -27.79 19.74 31.60
C ASP A 379 -29.00 20.34 32.31
N SER A 380 -29.47 19.59 33.32
CA SER A 380 -30.37 20.07 34.34
C SER A 380 -29.62 20.08 35.66
N SER A 381 -29.18 21.24 36.13
CA SER A 381 -29.06 21.46 37.57
C SER A 381 -29.19 22.93 37.93
N GLN A 382 -30.25 23.19 38.72
CA GLN A 382 -30.61 24.48 39.29
C GLN A 382 -29.44 25.12 40.03
N GLY A 383 -29.11 26.34 39.61
CA GLY A 383 -28.19 27.26 40.27
C GLY A 383 -28.43 28.64 39.68
N ASN A 384 -29.49 29.28 40.19
CA ASN A 384 -30.09 30.55 39.78
C ASN A 384 -29.29 31.53 38.88
N THR A 385 -30.02 32.02 37.87
CA THR A 385 -29.81 33.18 36.99
C THR A 385 -28.93 33.01 35.73
N LYS A 386 -29.64 32.80 34.61
CA LYS A 386 -29.30 33.08 33.20
C LYS A 386 -27.90 32.64 32.70
N GLY A 387 -27.88 31.56 31.92
CA GLY A 387 -26.79 31.28 30.98
C GLY A 387 -26.80 29.84 30.48
N GLY A 388 -27.49 29.59 29.35
CA GLY A 388 -27.25 28.38 28.57
C GLY A 388 -25.87 28.48 27.91
N TYR A 389 -25.00 27.50 28.10
CA TYR A 389 -23.78 27.39 27.31
C TYR A 389 -23.99 26.40 26.18
N SER A 390 -24.72 26.82 25.14
CA SER A 390 -24.25 26.49 23.80
C SER A 390 -23.25 27.59 23.45
N TYR A 391 -21.96 27.35 23.70
CA TYR A 391 -20.96 28.16 22.99
C TYR A 391 -21.23 27.90 21.50
N SER A 392 -21.58 28.97 20.80
CA SER A 392 -22.06 28.95 19.42
C SER A 392 -21.10 28.17 18.50
N ASN A 393 -21.63 27.77 17.34
CA ASN A 393 -20.98 27.05 16.22
C ASN A 393 -19.56 27.52 15.78
N ASN A 394 -18.97 28.54 16.41
CA ASN A 394 -17.76 29.23 15.97
C ASN A 394 -16.56 29.10 16.91
N TYR A 395 -16.67 28.53 18.11
CA TYR A 395 -15.56 28.64 19.08
C TYR A 395 -14.52 27.53 19.09
N HIS A 396 -14.82 26.33 18.59
CA HIS A 396 -14.06 25.15 19.04
C HIS A 396 -13.93 24.10 17.94
N LYS A 397 -13.50 24.51 16.75
CA LYS A 397 -13.25 23.60 15.64
C LYS A 397 -11.77 23.22 15.61
N PHE A 398 -11.51 21.93 15.60
CA PHE A 398 -10.21 21.38 15.22
C PHE A 398 -10.39 20.83 13.82
N SER A 399 -9.50 21.17 12.89
CA SER A 399 -9.51 20.52 11.57
C SER A 399 -8.31 19.62 11.42
N TYR A 400 -8.56 18.41 10.92
CA TYR A 400 -7.55 17.39 10.67
C TYR A 400 -8.07 16.46 9.57
N ASP A 401 -7.27 16.18 8.53
CA ASP A 401 -7.65 15.30 7.41
C ASP A 401 -9.00 15.70 6.77
N GLY A 402 -9.17 16.99 6.50
CA GLY A 402 -10.41 17.55 5.93
C GLY A 402 -11.67 17.41 6.79
N LYS A 403 -11.57 16.85 8.00
CA LYS A 403 -12.68 16.66 8.95
C LYS A 403 -12.65 17.75 10.02
N ILE A 404 -13.83 18.09 10.53
CA ILE A 404 -14.01 19.06 11.62
C ILE A 404 -14.38 18.30 12.88
N TYR A 405 -13.64 18.57 13.96
CA TYR A 405 -13.89 18.04 15.29
C TYR A 405 -14.29 19.17 16.24
N ARG A 406 -15.14 18.85 17.21
CA ARG A 406 -15.60 19.75 18.27
C ARG A 406 -15.23 19.18 19.62
N MET A 407 -14.82 20.07 20.53
CA MET A 407 -14.51 19.68 21.90
C MET A 407 -15.78 19.46 22.72
N PHE A 408 -15.84 18.37 23.49
CA PHE A 408 -17.03 18.02 24.27
C PHE A 408 -17.08 18.77 25.60
N SER A 409 -18.11 19.60 25.84
CA SER A 409 -18.14 20.53 26.99
C SER A 409 -19.01 20.09 28.16
N ALA A 410 -18.41 19.82 29.34
CA ALA A 410 -19.04 19.85 30.68
C ALA A 410 -17.99 19.63 31.81
N TRP A 411 -17.23 20.66 32.19
CA TRP A 411 -16.21 20.56 33.26
C TRP A 411 -16.60 21.35 34.50
N GLN A 412 -16.23 20.85 35.68
CA GLN A 412 -16.36 21.57 36.95
C GLN A 412 -15.10 21.46 37.82
N VAL A 413 -14.77 22.56 38.52
CA VAL A 413 -13.89 22.52 39.69
C VAL A 413 -14.81 22.47 40.90
N THR A 414 -14.75 21.36 41.65
CA THR A 414 -15.41 21.28 42.96
C THR A 414 -14.32 21.18 44.01
N ASN A 415 -14.41 21.97 45.08
CA ASN A 415 -13.45 21.90 46.19
C ASN A 415 -13.58 20.58 47.00
N THR A 416 -14.51 19.70 46.61
CA THR A 416 -14.82 18.44 47.28
C THR A 416 -14.17 17.23 46.60
N VAL A 417 -13.85 17.29 45.29
CA VAL A 417 -13.28 16.18 44.53
C VAL A 417 -11.78 16.42 44.30
N LYS A 418 -10.94 15.60 44.93
CA LYS A 418 -9.48 15.64 44.77
C LYS A 418 -9.01 14.84 43.56
N CYS A 419 -7.86 15.20 43.00
CA CYS A 419 -7.07 14.41 42.05
C CYS A 419 -6.37 13.24 42.79
N PRO A 420 -6.76 11.98 42.55
CA PRO A 420 -6.19 10.82 43.26
C PRO A 420 -4.69 10.62 43.01
N TYR A 421 -4.02 10.02 43.99
CA TYR A 421 -2.59 9.71 43.91
C TYR A 421 -2.23 8.77 42.76
N SER A 422 -3.07 7.82 42.35
CA SER A 422 -2.77 6.91 41.23
C SER A 422 -3.76 7.08 40.08
N VAL A 423 -3.29 6.82 38.86
CA VAL A 423 -4.13 6.80 37.64
C VAL A 423 -5.23 5.74 37.76
N SER A 424 -4.94 4.56 38.32
CA SER A 424 -5.96 3.53 38.62
C SER A 424 -7.11 4.06 39.48
N LYS A 425 -6.80 4.88 40.50
CA LYS A 425 -7.82 5.51 41.34
C LYS A 425 -8.55 6.65 40.64
N CYS A 426 -7.93 7.31 39.67
CA CYS A 426 -8.63 8.26 38.79
C CYS A 426 -9.74 7.54 38.00
N ILE A 427 -9.53 6.28 37.63
CA ILE A 427 -10.49 5.43 36.91
C ILE A 427 -11.54 4.83 37.87
N GLU A 428 -11.15 4.44 39.09
CA GLU A 428 -12.02 3.75 40.06
C GLU A 428 -12.96 4.67 40.86
N THR A 429 -12.58 5.91 41.17
CA THR A 429 -13.35 6.83 42.05
C THR A 429 -14.51 7.51 41.31
N ASN A 430 -15.51 6.70 40.91
CA ASN A 430 -16.70 7.09 40.15
C ASN A 430 -17.94 7.24 41.05
N THR A 431 -18.26 8.47 41.46
CA THR A 431 -19.50 8.78 42.21
C THR A 431 -20.44 9.65 41.40
N GLY A 432 -21.36 9.03 40.66
CA GLY A 432 -22.74 9.49 40.39
C GLY A 432 -23.04 10.86 39.76
N SER A 433 -22.09 11.75 39.51
CA SER A 433 -22.36 13.10 38.96
C SER A 433 -21.84 13.24 37.53
N GLN A 434 -22.66 13.69 36.57
CA GLN A 434 -22.31 13.93 35.15
C GLN A 434 -21.20 14.96 34.88
N LYS A 435 -20.56 15.52 35.90
CA LYS A 435 -19.64 16.67 35.79
C LYS A 435 -18.18 16.21 35.87
N ARG A 436 -17.37 16.63 34.89
CA ARG A 436 -15.97 16.17 34.68
C ARG A 436 -14.97 17.01 35.50
N HIS A 437 -13.95 16.38 36.08
CA HIS A 437 -12.96 17.05 36.92
C HIS A 437 -11.69 17.46 36.14
N LEU A 438 -11.43 18.77 36.05
CA LEU A 438 -10.35 19.34 35.23
C LEU A 438 -8.96 18.75 35.50
N TYR A 439 -8.52 18.70 36.76
CA TYR A 439 -7.18 18.23 37.10
C TYR A 439 -6.99 16.73 36.83
N ARG A 440 -8.08 15.93 36.90
CA ARG A 440 -8.03 14.50 36.56
C ARG A 440 -7.89 14.34 35.05
N THR A 441 -8.68 15.09 34.28
CA THR A 441 -8.61 15.09 32.81
C THR A 441 -7.22 15.47 32.31
N ILE A 442 -6.61 16.53 32.84
CA ILE A 442 -5.26 16.94 32.45
C ILE A 442 -4.23 15.87 32.83
N LYS A 443 -4.30 15.31 34.05
CA LYS A 443 -3.42 14.21 34.48
C LYS A 443 -3.52 13.00 33.55
N MET A 444 -4.75 12.57 33.23
CA MET A 444 -5.00 11.44 32.34
C MET A 444 -4.51 11.71 30.92
N LEU A 445 -4.78 12.90 30.37
CA LEU A 445 -4.32 13.30 29.05
C LEU A 445 -2.80 13.22 28.93
N VAL A 446 -2.07 13.85 29.86
CA VAL A 446 -0.59 13.85 29.85
C VAL A 446 -0.03 12.45 30.08
N TYR A 447 -0.61 11.69 31.01
CA TYR A 447 -0.17 10.31 31.28
C TYR A 447 -0.33 9.42 30.04
N LYS A 448 -1.50 9.46 29.39
CA LYS A 448 -1.79 8.65 28.20
C LYS A 448 -0.94 9.07 27.00
N TYR A 449 -0.74 10.36 26.82
CA TYR A 449 0.16 10.90 25.80
C TYR A 449 1.60 10.41 25.98
N PHE A 450 2.16 10.48 27.20
CA PHE A 450 3.48 9.93 27.49
C PHE A 450 3.55 8.41 27.34
N LYS A 451 2.49 7.68 27.71
CA LYS A 451 2.41 6.23 27.47
C LYS A 451 2.42 5.87 25.99
N ARG A 452 1.81 6.69 25.13
CA ARG A 452 1.88 6.49 23.69
C ARG A 452 3.30 6.72 23.15
N TYR A 453 3.93 7.81 23.59
CA TYR A 453 5.34 8.08 23.27
C TYR A 453 6.30 6.97 23.76
N GLU A 454 6.02 6.36 24.92
CA GLU A 454 6.78 5.22 25.44
C GLU A 454 6.69 4.00 24.52
N MET A 455 5.50 3.71 23.99
CA MET A 455 5.31 2.63 23.03
C MET A 455 6.13 2.86 21.76
N ASP A 456 6.16 4.08 21.26
CA ASP A 456 6.88 4.43 20.03
C ASP A 456 8.39 4.27 20.19
N LEU A 457 8.96 4.73 21.31
CA LEU A 457 10.38 4.52 21.63
C LEU A 457 10.73 3.03 21.77
N ASN A 458 9.86 2.23 22.39
CA ASN A 458 10.06 0.78 22.49
C ASN A 458 10.02 0.10 21.12
N ASN A 459 9.19 0.58 20.19
CA ASN A 459 9.16 0.06 18.82
C ASN A 459 10.48 0.34 18.07
N ILE A 460 11.15 1.48 18.33
CA ILE A 460 12.50 1.72 17.78
C ILE A 460 13.50 0.72 18.35
N LEU A 461 13.50 0.52 19.66
CA LEU A 461 14.43 -0.41 20.32
C LEU A 461 14.21 -1.87 19.94
N ALA A 462 13.01 -2.24 19.48
CA ALA A 462 12.73 -3.57 18.94
C ALA A 462 13.46 -3.83 17.61
N VAL A 463 13.70 -2.78 16.81
CA VAL A 463 14.41 -2.84 15.53
C VAL A 463 15.91 -2.60 15.72
N GLU A 464 16.28 -1.61 16.55
CA GLU A 464 17.65 -1.22 16.83
C GLU A 464 17.93 -1.20 18.35
N PRO A 465 18.25 -2.35 18.97
CA PRO A 465 18.42 -2.46 20.43
C PRO A 465 19.58 -1.63 21.00
N THR A 466 20.53 -1.20 20.14
CA THR A 466 21.73 -0.45 20.51
C THR A 466 21.58 1.07 20.42
N ASN A 467 20.39 1.58 20.10
CA ASN A 467 20.18 3.02 19.92
C ASN A 467 20.29 3.78 21.26
N VAL A 468 21.45 4.40 21.50
CA VAL A 468 21.81 5.07 22.77
C VAL A 468 20.89 6.26 23.06
N GLU A 469 20.46 6.98 22.02
CA GLU A 469 19.57 8.13 22.15
C GLU A 469 18.17 7.69 22.61
N CYS A 470 17.61 6.64 22.01
CA CYS A 470 16.33 6.06 22.41
C CYS A 470 16.35 5.56 23.86
N ILE A 471 17.41 4.86 24.27
CA ILE A 471 17.55 4.34 25.64
C ILE A 471 17.54 5.50 26.66
N ALA A 472 18.28 6.58 26.38
CA ALA A 472 18.31 7.75 27.25
C ALA A 472 16.95 8.45 27.36
N ARG A 473 16.25 8.62 26.22
CA ARG A 473 14.89 9.20 26.17
C ARG A 473 13.89 8.35 26.95
N LEU A 474 13.89 7.04 26.75
CA LEU A 474 12.99 6.11 27.42
C LEU A 474 13.20 6.09 28.95
N SER A 475 14.45 6.12 29.40
CA SER A 475 14.77 6.19 30.83
C SER A 475 14.22 7.46 31.48
N GLN A 476 14.36 8.62 30.83
CA GLN A 476 13.81 9.88 31.34
C GLN A 476 12.28 9.89 31.31
N LEU A 477 11.69 9.41 30.21
CA LEU A 477 10.23 9.32 30.06
C LEU A 477 9.59 8.47 31.16
N ASN A 478 10.20 7.35 31.52
CA ASN A 478 9.70 6.48 32.58
C ASN A 478 9.70 7.15 33.97
N GLN A 479 10.67 8.03 34.24
CA GLN A 479 10.68 8.83 35.46
C GLN A 479 9.54 9.84 35.46
N ASP A 480 9.31 10.50 34.33
CA ASP A 480 8.26 11.51 34.18
C ASP A 480 6.85 10.89 34.22
N ILE A 481 6.65 9.72 33.59
CA ILE A 481 5.42 8.93 33.67
C ILE A 481 5.11 8.59 35.13
N ASN A 482 6.09 8.08 35.88
CA ASN A 482 5.95 7.75 37.29
C ASN A 482 5.63 9.00 38.15
N PHE A 483 6.18 10.16 37.79
CA PHE A 483 5.83 11.42 38.45
C PHE A 483 4.39 11.84 38.16
N VAL A 484 3.98 11.85 36.88
CA VAL A 484 2.62 12.21 36.46
C VAL A 484 1.60 11.25 37.06
N GLU A 485 1.93 9.95 37.12
CA GLU A 485 1.09 8.94 37.76
C GLU A 485 0.79 9.29 39.22
N LYS A 486 1.78 9.84 39.95
CA LYS A 486 1.71 10.21 41.37
C LYS A 486 1.18 11.62 41.64
N LEU A 487 1.03 12.43 40.59
CA LEU A 487 0.63 13.84 40.69
C LEU A 487 -0.74 13.96 41.37
N THR A 488 -0.81 14.68 42.48
CA THR A 488 -2.02 14.76 43.32
C THR A 488 -2.14 16.09 44.03
N ASP A 489 -3.37 16.47 44.38
CA ASP A 489 -3.70 17.60 45.25
C ASP A 489 -4.14 17.14 46.65
N ASP A 490 -3.96 15.85 46.96
CA ASP A 490 -4.33 15.33 48.26
C ASP A 490 -3.32 15.75 49.33
N LYS A 491 -3.79 16.57 50.28
CA LYS A 491 -3.03 17.12 51.42
C LYS A 491 -2.25 16.06 52.23
N ASN A 492 -2.65 14.79 52.17
CA ASN A 492 -1.92 13.67 52.77
C ASN A 492 -0.49 13.52 52.21
N TYR A 493 -0.22 14.07 51.03
CA TYR A 493 1.09 14.03 50.36
C TYR A 493 1.82 15.38 50.41
N ASN A 494 1.41 16.30 51.29
CA ASN A 494 2.07 17.59 51.44
C ASN A 494 3.58 17.42 51.72
N GLY A 495 4.42 18.22 51.06
CA GLY A 495 5.89 18.12 51.11
C GLY A 495 6.50 17.07 50.18
N LYS A 496 5.70 16.33 49.39
CA LYS A 496 6.20 15.45 48.32
C LYS A 496 6.34 16.22 47.00
N PRO A 497 7.29 15.83 46.11
CA PRO A 497 7.53 16.55 44.86
C PRO A 497 6.37 16.50 43.86
N TYR A 498 5.47 15.52 44.01
CA TYR A 498 4.28 15.30 43.16
C TYR A 498 2.98 15.83 43.81
N TYR A 499 3.07 16.55 44.93
CA TYR A 499 1.92 17.25 45.52
C TYR A 499 1.83 18.67 44.96
N VAL A 500 0.64 19.05 44.50
CA VAL A 500 0.34 20.42 44.05
C VAL A 500 -0.74 21.00 44.95
N ASP A 501 -0.42 22.10 45.63
CA ASP A 501 -1.41 22.79 46.47
C ASP A 501 -2.44 23.49 45.58
N LEU A 502 -3.69 23.01 45.65
CA LEU A 502 -4.81 23.54 44.89
C LEU A 502 -5.76 24.43 45.73
N SER A 503 -5.35 24.95 46.90
CA SER A 503 -6.21 25.72 47.81
C SER A 503 -6.43 27.23 47.51
N GLU A 504 -5.63 27.89 46.65
CA GLU A 504 -5.80 29.30 46.24
C GLU A 504 -6.34 29.53 44.79
N GLY A 505 -6.96 30.66 44.49
CA GLY A 505 -7.78 30.85 43.27
C GLY A 505 -7.10 30.73 41.88
N GLN A 506 -5.79 30.49 41.74
CA GLN A 506 -5.08 30.44 40.45
C GLN A 506 -4.33 29.11 40.15
N ASN A 507 -4.60 28.03 40.88
CA ASN A 507 -3.71 26.85 40.89
C ASN A 507 -3.71 25.97 39.63
N ALA A 508 -4.61 26.19 38.68
CA ALA A 508 -4.50 25.55 37.37
C ALA A 508 -3.21 25.94 36.65
N LEU A 509 -2.72 27.18 36.85
CA LEU A 509 -1.42 27.61 36.33
C LEU A 509 -0.26 26.91 37.04
N VAL A 510 -0.36 26.68 38.35
CA VAL A 510 0.65 25.95 39.13
C VAL A 510 0.72 24.49 38.65
N PHE A 511 -0.43 23.86 38.42
CA PHE A 511 -0.52 22.51 37.89
C PHE A 511 0.10 22.39 36.48
N ILE A 512 -0.25 23.30 35.56
CA ILE A 512 0.39 23.37 34.22
C ILE A 512 1.89 23.63 34.34
N SER A 513 2.31 24.56 35.21
CA SER A 513 3.73 24.87 35.39
C SER A 513 4.54 23.67 35.92
N THR A 514 3.89 22.79 36.68
CA THR A 514 4.50 21.55 37.19
C THR A 514 4.72 20.56 36.06
N ILE A 515 3.74 20.41 35.16
CA ILE A 515 3.86 19.59 33.94
C ILE A 515 4.95 20.15 33.01
N ARG A 516 4.96 21.47 32.77
CA ARG A 516 5.95 22.15 31.91
C ARG A 516 7.40 22.07 32.42
N LYS A 517 7.60 21.74 33.71
CA LYS A 517 8.93 21.54 34.30
C LYS A 517 9.48 20.13 34.10
N LEU A 518 8.67 19.18 33.63
CA LEU A 518 9.12 17.81 33.38
C LEU A 518 10.19 17.80 32.28
N PRO A 519 11.31 17.09 32.47
CA PRO A 519 12.39 17.03 31.47
C PRO A 519 11.91 16.60 30.07
N THR A 520 11.01 15.61 29.98
CA THR A 520 10.40 15.19 28.70
C THR A 520 9.59 16.32 28.07
N TRP A 521 8.83 17.07 28.87
CA TRP A 521 8.03 18.20 28.39
C TRP A 521 8.90 19.39 27.97
N GLN A 522 10.02 19.64 28.66
CA GLN A 522 10.96 20.69 28.25
C GLN A 522 11.70 20.33 26.95
N LYS A 523 12.01 19.05 26.76
CA LYS A 523 12.55 18.53 25.50
C LYS A 523 11.52 18.59 24.38
N MET A 524 10.25 18.29 24.65
CA MET A 524 9.16 18.45 23.69
C MET A 524 9.14 19.86 23.06
N MET A 525 9.36 20.90 23.86
CA MET A 525 9.37 22.30 23.39
C MET A 525 10.67 22.71 22.65
N LYS A 526 11.64 21.81 22.49
CA LYS A 526 13.00 22.12 21.98
C LYS A 526 13.56 21.11 20.98
N GLU A 527 13.07 19.87 20.99
CA GLU A 527 13.62 18.71 20.30
C GLU A 527 12.54 17.98 19.48
N CYS A 528 12.99 17.00 18.69
CA CYS A 528 12.18 16.14 17.83
C CYS A 528 11.40 15.07 18.63
N GLY A 529 10.15 14.80 18.27
CA GLY A 529 9.38 13.66 18.77
C GLY A 529 9.69 12.35 18.04
N VAL A 530 8.90 11.29 18.29
CA VAL A 530 9.04 9.99 17.61
C VAL A 530 7.84 9.79 16.70
N TYR A 531 8.11 9.52 15.42
CA TYR A 531 7.07 9.41 14.41
C TYR A 531 7.25 8.20 13.54
N LYS A 532 6.12 7.66 13.14
CA LYS A 532 6.00 6.76 12.01
C LYS A 532 6.36 7.52 10.71
N THR A 533 7.48 7.18 10.07
CA THR A 533 7.88 7.67 8.73
C THR A 533 8.00 6.54 7.72
N MET A 534 7.69 6.84 6.45
CA MET A 534 7.84 5.94 5.29
C MET A 534 9.08 5.01 5.38
N SER A 535 8.90 3.72 5.70
CA SER A 535 9.99 2.75 5.50
C SER A 535 10.13 2.55 4.00
N LYS A 536 11.21 3.07 3.41
CA LYS A 536 11.52 2.83 1.98
C LYS A 536 12.12 1.43 1.75
N ASN A 537 12.15 0.57 2.77
CA ASN A 537 12.77 -0.76 2.70
C ASN A 537 11.86 -1.78 1.99
N TYR A 538 11.65 -1.61 0.68
CA TYR A 538 10.84 -2.51 -0.15
C TYR A 538 11.25 -3.98 0.01
N LYS A 539 12.55 -4.23 0.21
CA LYS A 539 13.10 -5.58 0.38
C LYS A 539 12.60 -6.27 1.64
N GLU A 540 12.62 -5.56 2.76
CA GLU A 540 12.12 -6.08 4.03
C GLU A 540 10.65 -6.42 3.94
N ILE A 541 9.85 -5.53 3.34
CA ILE A 541 8.41 -5.75 3.14
C ILE A 541 8.16 -7.00 2.28
N MET A 542 8.89 -7.15 1.17
CA MET A 542 8.83 -8.35 0.32
C MET A 542 9.18 -9.62 1.09
N ASN A 543 10.18 -9.56 1.96
CA ASN A 543 10.63 -10.70 2.75
C ASN A 543 9.62 -11.06 3.87
N VAL A 544 9.12 -10.07 4.61
CA VAL A 544 8.15 -10.26 5.70
C VAL A 544 6.80 -10.71 5.17
N THR A 545 6.35 -10.18 4.03
CA THR A 545 5.08 -10.59 3.41
C THR A 545 5.20 -11.90 2.62
N ASN A 546 6.43 -12.31 2.27
CA ASN A 546 6.77 -13.39 1.34
C ASN A 546 6.22 -13.16 -0.09
N VAL A 547 6.07 -11.90 -0.50
CA VAL A 547 5.64 -11.51 -1.85
C VAL A 547 6.84 -10.92 -2.58
N LYS A 548 7.27 -11.54 -3.68
CA LYS A 548 8.51 -11.19 -4.40
C LYS A 548 8.25 -10.26 -5.60
N GLN A 549 7.06 -9.73 -5.70
CA GLN A 549 6.61 -8.91 -6.81
C GLN A 549 5.94 -7.64 -6.31
N MET A 550 6.33 -6.49 -6.84
CA MET A 550 5.78 -5.20 -6.49
C MET A 550 5.45 -4.35 -7.70
N ILE A 551 4.54 -3.40 -7.53
CA ILE A 551 4.23 -2.35 -8.49
C ILE A 551 4.48 -1.00 -7.82
N LEU A 552 5.43 -0.26 -8.38
CA LEU A 552 5.64 1.15 -8.08
C LEU A 552 4.67 1.96 -8.92
N GLN A 553 3.66 2.56 -8.28
CA GLN A 553 2.63 3.35 -8.96
C GLN A 553 2.68 4.80 -8.53
N GLY A 554 2.30 5.70 -9.42
CA GLY A 554 2.18 7.11 -9.11
C GLY A 554 2.05 7.95 -10.37
N PRO A 555 1.91 9.27 -10.20
CA PRO A 555 1.67 10.17 -11.30
C PRO A 555 2.91 10.30 -12.20
N PRO A 556 2.78 10.88 -13.40
CA PRO A 556 3.91 11.05 -14.30
C PRO A 556 5.02 11.88 -13.64
N GLY A 557 6.27 11.47 -13.83
CA GLY A 557 7.44 12.21 -13.33
C GLY A 557 7.81 11.98 -11.86
N THR A 558 7.36 10.90 -11.22
CA THR A 558 7.80 10.50 -9.86
C THR A 558 9.00 9.56 -9.84
N SER A 559 9.82 9.57 -10.90
CA SER A 559 11.06 8.79 -11.01
C SER A 559 10.92 7.28 -10.76
N LYS A 560 9.76 6.65 -11.04
CA LYS A 560 9.47 5.25 -10.68
C LYS A 560 10.51 4.25 -11.21
N THR A 561 10.83 4.30 -12.50
CA THR A 561 11.83 3.42 -13.13
C THR A 561 13.24 3.67 -12.59
N TYR A 562 13.57 4.92 -12.28
CA TYR A 562 14.82 5.28 -11.61
C TYR A 562 14.87 4.74 -10.18
N GLY A 563 13.78 4.88 -9.42
CA GLY A 563 13.62 4.33 -8.07
C GLY A 563 13.76 2.81 -8.04
N ALA A 564 13.21 2.10 -9.04
CA ALA A 564 13.42 0.66 -9.21
C ALA A 564 14.90 0.31 -9.41
N LYS A 565 15.62 1.03 -10.28
CA LYS A 565 17.06 0.82 -10.50
C LYS A 565 17.88 1.14 -9.26
N LYS A 566 17.59 2.24 -8.58
CA LYS A 566 18.27 2.65 -7.34
C LYS A 566 18.08 1.61 -6.25
N PHE A 567 16.86 1.10 -6.09
CA PHE A 567 16.58 -0.02 -5.18
C PHE A 567 17.44 -1.25 -5.50
N ILE A 568 17.54 -1.65 -6.78
CA ILE A 568 18.39 -2.79 -7.19
C ILE A 568 19.87 -2.51 -6.89
N ALA A 569 20.35 -1.28 -7.14
CA ALA A 569 21.72 -0.88 -6.82
C ALA A 569 22.02 -0.99 -5.32
N GLU A 570 21.09 -0.59 -4.45
CA GLU A 570 21.20 -0.74 -3.00
C GLU A 570 21.31 -2.22 -2.61
N GLN A 571 20.53 -3.12 -3.22
CA GLN A 571 20.64 -4.56 -2.99
C GLN A 571 21.98 -5.13 -3.49
N ALA A 572 22.52 -4.58 -4.57
CA ALA A 572 23.84 -4.90 -5.09
C ALA A 572 24.99 -4.29 -4.25
N LYS A 573 24.68 -3.51 -3.19
CA LYS A 573 25.63 -2.75 -2.37
C LYS A 573 26.48 -1.77 -3.18
N ILE A 574 25.87 -1.18 -4.21
CA ILE A 574 26.47 -0.16 -5.07
C ILE A 574 26.09 1.21 -4.52
N SER A 575 27.06 2.12 -4.40
CA SER A 575 26.87 3.48 -3.88
C SER A 575 27.80 4.48 -4.57
N GLY A 576 27.49 5.78 -4.46
CA GLY A 576 28.28 6.90 -5.03
C GLY A 576 27.70 7.42 -6.35
N ASP A 577 28.30 8.46 -6.92
CA ASP A 577 27.72 9.22 -8.05
C ASP A 577 27.63 8.40 -9.36
N ASP A 578 28.53 7.43 -9.56
CA ASP A 578 28.58 6.57 -10.76
C ASP A 578 27.82 5.24 -10.58
N TRP A 579 26.89 5.17 -9.63
CA TRP A 579 26.19 3.91 -9.30
C TRP A 579 25.42 3.31 -10.49
N GLU A 580 24.86 4.14 -11.41
CA GLU A 580 24.16 3.65 -12.60
C GLU A 580 25.12 2.91 -13.56
N LEU A 581 26.33 3.44 -13.74
CA LEU A 581 27.36 2.83 -14.57
C LEU A 581 27.79 1.48 -13.99
N GLN A 582 27.97 1.41 -12.67
CA GLN A 582 28.30 0.17 -11.97
C GLN A 582 27.15 -0.84 -12.05
N LEU A 583 25.90 -0.38 -11.94
CA LEU A 583 24.71 -1.25 -12.03
C LEU A 583 24.56 -1.88 -13.43
N ASN A 584 25.02 -1.21 -14.50
CA ASN A 584 25.01 -1.75 -15.86
C ASN A 584 25.92 -3.00 -16.03
N ASP A 585 26.83 -3.25 -15.09
CA ASP A 585 27.64 -4.49 -15.08
C ASP A 585 26.88 -5.68 -14.49
N ASN A 586 25.82 -5.40 -13.73
CA ASN A 586 24.89 -6.39 -13.19
C ASN A 586 23.72 -6.65 -14.16
N GLN A 587 23.60 -5.90 -15.26
CA GLN A 587 22.55 -6.12 -16.25
C GLN A 587 22.81 -7.41 -17.04
N LEU A 588 21.77 -8.23 -17.21
CA LEU A 588 21.83 -9.46 -17.97
C LEU A 588 22.05 -9.18 -19.46
N LYS A 589 22.82 -10.05 -20.11
CA LYS A 589 23.02 -10.02 -21.56
C LYS A 589 22.19 -11.12 -22.21
N THR A 590 21.57 -10.80 -23.34
CA THR A 590 20.92 -11.81 -24.18
C THR A 590 21.88 -12.29 -25.26
N GLU A 591 22.14 -13.59 -25.33
CA GLU A 591 22.82 -14.21 -26.46
C GLU A 591 21.95 -15.34 -27.03
N GLY A 592 21.47 -15.14 -28.26
CA GLY A 592 20.45 -16.01 -28.86
C GLY A 592 19.18 -16.08 -28.00
N ASP A 593 18.84 -17.29 -27.56
CA ASP A 593 17.59 -17.56 -26.84
C ASP A 593 17.78 -17.66 -25.31
N LYS A 594 18.96 -17.33 -24.78
CA LYS A 594 19.29 -17.43 -23.35
C LYS A 594 19.81 -16.11 -22.76
N TYR A 595 19.65 -15.97 -21.45
CA TYR A 595 20.26 -14.90 -20.66
C TYR A 595 21.58 -15.36 -20.05
N PHE A 596 22.53 -14.44 -19.99
CA PHE A 596 23.86 -14.65 -19.42
C PHE A 596 24.21 -13.52 -18.48
N GLU A 597 24.93 -13.87 -17.42
CA GLU A 597 25.54 -12.92 -16.49
C GLU A 597 26.68 -12.19 -17.21
N LYS A 598 26.54 -10.87 -17.40
CA LYS A 598 27.59 -10.06 -18.04
C LYS A 598 28.90 -10.13 -17.26
N THR A 599 28.80 -10.06 -15.93
CA THR A 599 29.92 -10.22 -14.99
C THR A 599 29.57 -11.31 -13.97
N PRO A 600 30.16 -12.51 -14.05
CA PRO A 600 29.89 -13.59 -13.09
C PRO A 600 30.30 -13.24 -11.65
N GLY A 601 29.65 -13.86 -10.67
CA GLY A 601 30.02 -13.74 -9.25
C GLY A 601 29.49 -12.49 -8.54
N LYS A 602 28.51 -11.80 -9.12
CA LYS A 602 27.78 -10.71 -8.46
C LYS A 602 26.64 -11.28 -7.62
N ASN A 603 26.26 -10.56 -6.57
CA ASN A 603 25.15 -10.96 -5.71
C ASN A 603 23.76 -10.60 -6.29
N VAL A 604 23.71 -9.73 -7.29
CA VAL A 604 22.48 -9.24 -7.91
C VAL A 604 22.63 -9.16 -9.42
N TYR A 605 21.61 -9.59 -10.15
CA TYR A 605 21.47 -9.43 -11.60
C TYR A 605 20.10 -8.85 -11.95
N TRP A 606 20.00 -8.14 -13.06
CA TRP A 606 18.72 -7.53 -13.45
C TRP A 606 18.53 -7.38 -14.96
N ASP A 607 17.28 -7.19 -15.37
CA ASP A 607 16.91 -6.79 -16.73
C ASP A 607 15.69 -5.84 -16.70
N LEU A 608 15.51 -5.07 -17.78
CA LEU A 608 14.42 -4.10 -17.93
C LEU A 608 13.76 -4.26 -19.31
N LEU A 609 12.44 -4.37 -19.30
CA LEU A 609 11.60 -4.35 -20.49
C LEU A 609 10.40 -3.44 -20.27
N GLN A 610 9.77 -3.00 -21.36
CA GLN A 610 8.60 -2.15 -21.34
C GLN A 610 7.43 -2.86 -22.03
N PHE A 611 6.23 -2.79 -21.44
CA PHE A 611 5.03 -3.37 -22.05
C PHE A 611 4.41 -2.45 -23.10
N HIS A 612 4.14 -3.03 -24.27
CA HIS A 612 3.38 -2.41 -25.35
C HIS A 612 1.94 -2.95 -25.33
N PRO A 613 0.92 -2.20 -25.80
CA PRO A 613 -0.45 -2.71 -25.89
C PRO A 613 -0.62 -4.03 -26.65
N SER A 614 0.31 -4.36 -27.54
CA SER A 614 0.32 -5.60 -28.32
C SER A 614 1.14 -6.72 -27.68
N TYR A 615 1.69 -6.54 -26.47
CA TYR A 615 2.49 -7.56 -25.80
C TYR A 615 1.62 -8.77 -25.47
N THR A 616 2.08 -9.97 -25.83
CA THR A 616 1.35 -11.22 -25.60
C THR A 616 2.12 -12.17 -24.70
N TYR A 617 1.48 -13.28 -24.31
CA TYR A 617 2.14 -14.38 -23.60
C TYR A 617 3.40 -14.87 -24.35
N GLU A 618 3.31 -14.99 -25.68
CA GLU A 618 4.38 -15.49 -26.55
C GLU A 618 5.60 -14.57 -26.64
N ASP A 619 5.43 -13.30 -26.26
CA ASP A 619 6.50 -12.32 -26.18
C ASP A 619 7.16 -12.29 -24.80
N PHE A 620 6.43 -12.66 -23.74
CA PHE A 620 6.85 -12.51 -22.35
C PHE A 620 7.39 -13.79 -21.70
N VAL A 621 6.68 -14.90 -21.89
CA VAL A 621 6.87 -16.13 -21.12
C VAL A 621 7.65 -17.16 -21.94
N ARG A 622 6.98 -17.75 -22.93
CA ARG A 622 7.50 -18.73 -23.88
C ARG A 622 6.77 -18.58 -25.20
N GLY A 623 7.49 -18.71 -26.32
CA GLY A 623 6.88 -18.61 -27.64
C GLY A 623 7.77 -19.20 -28.73
N ILE A 624 7.30 -19.12 -29.98
CA ILE A 624 8.01 -19.66 -31.13
C ILE A 624 9.00 -18.60 -31.67
N SER A 625 10.26 -19.02 -31.82
CA SER A 625 11.31 -18.25 -32.49
C SER A 625 11.53 -18.83 -33.88
N VAL A 626 11.77 -17.95 -34.84
CA VAL A 626 11.96 -18.28 -36.25
C VAL A 626 13.37 -17.87 -36.63
N LYS A 627 14.21 -18.82 -37.00
CA LYS A 627 15.60 -18.57 -37.41
C LYS A 627 15.82 -19.08 -38.84
N PRO A 628 16.49 -18.32 -39.72
CA PRO A 628 16.91 -18.87 -40.99
C PRO A 628 17.92 -19.99 -40.72
N LEU A 629 17.77 -21.15 -41.37
CA LEU A 629 18.83 -22.14 -41.36
C LEU A 629 20.06 -21.52 -42.04
N GLU A 630 21.21 -21.57 -41.38
CA GLU A 630 22.48 -21.22 -42.02
C GLU A 630 22.65 -22.08 -43.28
N ARG A 631 23.02 -21.43 -44.39
CA ARG A 631 23.26 -22.11 -45.66
C ARG A 631 24.38 -23.14 -45.44
N ARG A 632 24.02 -24.41 -45.39
CA ARG A 632 25.01 -25.49 -45.39
C ARG A 632 25.63 -25.53 -46.78
N THR A 633 26.90 -25.17 -46.87
CA THR A 633 27.72 -25.44 -48.05
C THR A 633 28.05 -26.93 -48.03
N ILE A 634 27.49 -27.70 -48.96
CA ILE A 634 27.88 -29.09 -49.14
C ILE A 634 29.09 -29.06 -50.06
N GLU A 635 30.27 -29.33 -49.50
CA GLU A 635 31.50 -29.47 -50.27
C GLU A 635 31.71 -30.94 -50.64
N GLY A 636 31.96 -31.17 -51.92
CA GLY A 636 32.34 -32.49 -52.44
C GLY A 636 33.46 -32.35 -53.46
N THR A 637 34.32 -33.34 -53.54
CA THR A 637 35.38 -33.42 -54.54
C THR A 637 35.05 -34.49 -55.57
N ILE A 638 35.18 -34.14 -56.85
CA ILE A 638 35.06 -35.08 -57.96
C ILE A 638 36.48 -35.45 -58.38
N SER A 639 36.85 -36.72 -58.14
CA SER A 639 38.12 -37.31 -58.59
C SER A 639 37.92 -38.16 -59.85
N SER A 640 38.95 -38.21 -60.70
CA SER A 640 39.00 -39.17 -61.80
C SER A 640 39.28 -40.57 -61.26
N LYS A 641 38.67 -41.62 -61.82
CA LYS A 641 38.94 -43.00 -61.43
C LYS A 641 40.34 -43.51 -61.80
N ASP A 642 41.02 -42.86 -62.74
CA ASP A 642 42.28 -43.37 -63.32
C ASP A 642 43.54 -42.59 -62.90
N LYS A 643 43.39 -41.47 -62.20
CA LYS A 643 44.49 -40.71 -61.59
C LYS A 643 43.96 -40.07 -60.31
N ASP A 644 44.61 -40.31 -59.17
CA ASP A 644 44.31 -39.71 -57.86
C ASP A 644 44.62 -38.19 -57.84
N GLU A 645 44.04 -37.43 -58.77
CA GLU A 645 44.10 -35.98 -58.84
C GLU A 645 42.68 -35.43 -58.64
N GLU A 646 42.51 -34.51 -57.68
CA GLU A 646 41.27 -33.75 -57.50
C GLU A 646 41.04 -32.87 -58.74
N LEU A 647 40.02 -33.19 -59.54
CA LEU A 647 39.72 -32.45 -60.77
C LEU A 647 38.86 -31.21 -60.51
N TYR A 648 37.87 -31.33 -59.63
CA TYR A 648 36.95 -30.24 -59.29
C TYR A 648 36.50 -30.30 -57.83
N ARG A 649 36.47 -29.15 -57.16
CA ARG A 649 35.78 -28.96 -55.88
C ARG A 649 34.41 -28.34 -56.17
N VAL A 650 33.35 -29.04 -55.77
CA VAL A 650 31.96 -28.62 -55.96
C VAL A 650 31.43 -28.14 -54.62
N SER A 651 30.94 -26.90 -54.58
CA SER A 651 30.26 -26.32 -53.43
C SER A 651 28.80 -26.07 -53.81
N LEU A 652 27.88 -26.89 -53.29
CA LEU A 652 26.45 -26.68 -53.46
C LEU A 652 25.93 -25.82 -52.30
N LEU A 653 25.26 -24.72 -52.63
CA LEU A 653 24.51 -23.92 -51.66
C LEU A 653 23.16 -24.61 -51.42
N GLY A 654 22.94 -25.14 -50.21
CA GLY A 654 21.64 -25.67 -49.81
C GLY A 654 20.56 -24.58 -49.78
N ASP A 655 19.30 -24.98 -49.96
CA ASP A 655 18.13 -24.09 -49.87
C ASP A 655 18.05 -23.40 -48.51
N SER A 656 17.64 -22.13 -48.51
CA SER A 656 17.38 -21.36 -47.29
C SER A 656 16.07 -21.82 -46.66
N GLY A 657 16.15 -22.80 -45.77
CA GLY A 657 15.04 -23.21 -44.91
C GLY A 657 14.86 -22.28 -43.70
N VAL A 658 13.73 -22.42 -43.02
CA VAL A 658 13.40 -21.69 -41.78
C VAL A 658 13.24 -22.70 -40.66
N GLU A 659 13.95 -22.52 -39.56
CA GLU A 659 13.83 -23.30 -38.34
C GLU A 659 12.88 -22.61 -37.37
N TYR A 660 11.90 -23.35 -36.87
CA TYR A 660 11.01 -22.90 -35.81
C TYR A 660 11.45 -23.59 -34.51
N LYS A 661 11.64 -22.83 -33.43
CA LYS A 661 12.01 -23.37 -32.12
C LYS A 661 11.19 -22.72 -31.03
N SER A 662 10.61 -23.52 -30.15
CA SER A 662 10.03 -23.02 -28.90
C SER A 662 11.14 -22.55 -27.96
N VAL A 663 11.04 -21.31 -27.49
CA VAL A 663 12.08 -20.68 -26.67
C VAL A 663 11.48 -19.97 -25.46
N ASN A 664 12.29 -19.90 -24.40
CA ASN A 664 12.01 -18.99 -23.29
C ASN A 664 12.12 -17.54 -23.77
N ARG A 665 11.20 -16.69 -23.31
CA ARG A 665 11.22 -15.23 -23.51
C ARG A 665 11.73 -14.52 -22.27
N ALA A 666 11.56 -13.21 -22.13
CA ALA A 666 12.20 -12.42 -21.07
C ALA A 666 12.03 -13.04 -19.67
N LEU A 667 10.79 -13.37 -19.26
CA LEU A 667 10.55 -13.99 -17.96
C LEU A 667 11.08 -15.43 -17.90
N GLY A 668 10.83 -16.24 -18.94
CA GLY A 668 11.29 -17.62 -18.98
C GLY A 668 12.82 -17.74 -18.92
N LYS A 669 13.54 -16.80 -19.56
CA LYS A 669 15.01 -16.75 -19.61
C LYS A 669 15.57 -16.40 -18.24
N ILE A 670 15.07 -15.34 -17.59
CA ILE A 670 15.54 -14.94 -16.27
C ILE A 670 15.15 -15.98 -15.20
N ALA A 671 13.96 -16.60 -15.31
CA ALA A 671 13.53 -17.65 -14.38
C ALA A 671 14.40 -18.91 -14.49
N ALA A 672 14.76 -19.33 -15.70
CA ALA A 672 15.66 -20.46 -15.92
C ALA A 672 17.05 -20.20 -15.31
N LEU A 673 17.61 -19.01 -15.54
CA LEU A 673 18.90 -18.61 -14.99
C LEU A 673 18.88 -18.50 -13.46
N ALA A 674 17.85 -17.85 -12.90
CA ALA A 674 17.67 -17.70 -11.47
C ALA A 674 17.49 -19.06 -10.77
N LYS A 675 16.76 -19.99 -11.40
CA LYS A 675 16.56 -21.34 -10.88
C LYS A 675 17.87 -22.12 -10.84
N GLU A 676 18.67 -22.04 -11.90
CA GLU A 676 19.99 -22.70 -11.93
C GLU A 676 20.90 -22.19 -10.81
N ALA A 677 20.88 -20.89 -10.52
CA ALA A 677 21.63 -20.32 -9.39
C ALA A 677 21.08 -20.78 -8.03
N TYR A 678 19.75 -20.81 -7.88
CA TYR A 678 19.08 -21.23 -6.65
C TYR A 678 19.33 -22.71 -6.32
N ASP A 679 19.23 -23.59 -7.33
CA ASP A 679 19.42 -25.04 -7.17
C ASP A 679 20.87 -25.39 -6.78
N LYS A 680 21.85 -24.54 -7.14
CA LYS A 680 23.26 -24.69 -6.76
C LYS A 680 23.53 -24.29 -5.31
N ASP A 681 22.97 -23.17 -4.85
CA ASP A 681 23.12 -22.68 -3.48
C ASP A 681 21.88 -21.86 -3.02
N PRO A 682 20.88 -22.51 -2.40
CA PRO A 682 19.66 -21.82 -1.96
C PRO A 682 19.89 -20.71 -0.92
N THR A 683 21.02 -20.74 -0.20
CA THR A 683 21.30 -19.84 0.93
C THR A 683 22.21 -18.67 0.57
N GLY A 684 23.01 -18.80 -0.49
CA GLY A 684 23.97 -17.79 -0.96
C GLY A 684 23.83 -17.42 -2.44
N CYS A 685 22.79 -17.88 -3.13
CA CYS A 685 22.56 -17.55 -4.54
C CYS A 685 22.38 -16.05 -4.80
N ALA A 686 22.72 -15.65 -6.02
CA ALA A 686 22.44 -14.30 -6.51
C ALA A 686 20.94 -14.06 -6.64
N GLU A 687 20.55 -12.81 -6.44
CA GLU A 687 19.18 -12.35 -6.60
C GLU A 687 18.97 -11.80 -8.01
N TYR A 688 17.83 -12.12 -8.63
CA TYR A 688 17.52 -11.71 -9.99
C TYR A 688 16.30 -10.77 -9.99
N TYR A 689 16.40 -9.65 -10.69
CA TYR A 689 15.35 -8.63 -10.75
C TYR A 689 14.87 -8.42 -12.18
N LEU A 690 13.57 -8.59 -12.42
CA LEU A 690 12.94 -8.22 -13.68
C LEU A 690 12.14 -6.93 -13.50
N VAL A 691 12.57 -5.84 -14.15
CA VAL A 691 11.84 -4.59 -14.16
C VAL A 691 10.93 -4.54 -15.39
N ILE A 692 9.64 -4.33 -15.17
CA ILE A 692 8.62 -4.20 -16.22
C ILE A 692 8.10 -2.76 -16.17
N ASP A 693 8.58 -1.94 -17.11
CA ASP A 693 8.13 -0.57 -17.25
C ASP A 693 6.73 -0.50 -17.89
N GLU A 694 5.89 0.40 -17.38
CA GLU A 694 4.52 0.62 -17.83
C GLU A 694 3.69 -0.68 -17.88
N ILE A 695 3.77 -1.46 -16.79
CA ILE A 695 3.16 -2.80 -16.67
C ILE A 695 1.68 -2.82 -17.03
N ASN A 696 0.96 -1.72 -16.78
CA ASN A 696 -0.47 -1.66 -17.07
C ASN A 696 -0.78 -1.63 -18.58
N ARG A 697 0.15 -1.23 -19.47
CA ARG A 697 -0.12 -1.03 -20.91
C ARG A 697 -0.54 -2.28 -21.68
N ALA A 698 -0.23 -3.47 -21.18
CA ALA A 698 -0.67 -4.72 -21.76
C ALA A 698 -1.81 -5.35 -20.94
N ASN A 699 -2.59 -6.24 -21.54
CA ASN A 699 -3.54 -7.06 -20.78
C ASN A 699 -2.77 -8.08 -19.92
N LEU A 700 -2.58 -7.75 -18.65
CA LEU A 700 -1.81 -8.55 -17.71
C LEU A 700 -2.35 -9.97 -17.52
N ALA A 701 -3.66 -10.17 -17.60
CA ALA A 701 -4.25 -11.49 -17.46
C ALA A 701 -3.80 -12.40 -18.61
N THR A 702 -3.85 -11.90 -19.84
CA THR A 702 -3.44 -12.63 -21.04
C THR A 702 -1.92 -12.82 -21.11
N VAL A 703 -1.14 -11.79 -20.76
CA VAL A 703 0.35 -11.84 -20.81
C VAL A 703 0.92 -12.81 -19.77
N PHE A 704 0.40 -12.79 -18.54
CA PHE A 704 0.90 -13.68 -17.50
C PHE A 704 0.32 -15.09 -17.57
N GLY A 705 -0.93 -15.26 -18.05
CA GLY A 705 -1.54 -16.59 -18.20
C GLY A 705 -1.45 -17.42 -16.91
N GLU A 706 -0.85 -18.60 -16.99
CA GLU A 706 -0.68 -19.51 -15.86
C GLU A 706 0.30 -19.00 -14.78
N LEU A 707 1.15 -18.01 -15.08
CA LEU A 707 2.08 -17.44 -14.11
C LEU A 707 1.38 -16.75 -12.94
N ILE A 708 0.11 -16.37 -13.11
CA ILE A 708 -0.73 -15.83 -12.05
C ILE A 708 -0.70 -16.74 -10.83
N TYR A 709 -0.72 -18.06 -11.04
CA TYR A 709 -0.59 -19.04 -9.97
C TYR A 709 0.83 -19.10 -9.39
N ALA A 710 1.86 -19.06 -10.23
CA ALA A 710 3.28 -19.06 -9.80
C ALA A 710 3.70 -17.76 -9.08
N PHE A 711 2.92 -16.68 -9.18
CA PHE A 711 3.11 -15.49 -8.35
C PHE A 711 2.66 -15.71 -6.91
N GLU A 712 1.67 -16.56 -6.69
CA GLU A 712 1.14 -16.89 -5.36
C GLU A 712 1.97 -17.98 -4.68
N TYR A 713 2.38 -19.00 -5.43
CA TYR A 713 3.20 -20.11 -4.94
C TYR A 713 4.53 -20.11 -5.70
N ARG A 714 5.67 -19.97 -4.98
CA ARG A 714 7.03 -19.96 -5.55
C ARG A 714 7.73 -21.31 -5.35
N GLY A 715 8.76 -21.59 -6.14
CA GLY A 715 9.52 -22.85 -6.05
C GLY A 715 8.70 -24.06 -6.49
N ASP A 716 9.03 -25.26 -5.99
CA ASP A 716 8.43 -26.52 -6.46
C ASP A 716 6.90 -26.57 -6.28
N GLY A 717 6.38 -26.02 -5.18
CA GLY A 717 4.94 -25.91 -4.92
C GLY A 717 4.19 -24.95 -5.86
N GLY A 718 4.94 -24.18 -6.65
CA GLY A 718 4.49 -23.23 -7.65
C GLY A 718 4.72 -23.65 -9.10
N THR A 719 5.08 -24.92 -9.34
CA THR A 719 5.34 -25.42 -10.69
C THR A 719 4.09 -25.32 -11.56
N ILE A 720 4.21 -24.66 -12.70
CA ILE A 720 3.16 -24.54 -13.71
C ILE A 720 3.58 -25.23 -14.98
N ARG A 721 2.62 -25.78 -15.72
CA ARG A 721 2.87 -26.35 -17.05
C ARG A 721 2.40 -25.40 -18.12
N THR A 722 3.32 -24.99 -18.98
CA THR A 722 3.10 -24.03 -20.07
C THR A 722 2.53 -24.72 -21.33
N PRO A 723 2.01 -23.98 -22.32
CA PRO A 723 1.63 -24.52 -23.63
C PRO A 723 2.83 -24.86 -24.53
N TYR A 724 3.99 -24.28 -24.24
CA TYR A 724 5.21 -24.39 -25.04
C TYR A 724 6.29 -25.21 -24.33
N GLU A 725 6.63 -26.36 -24.89
CA GLU A 725 7.78 -27.16 -24.46
C GLU A 725 9.08 -26.48 -24.89
N VAL A 726 9.97 -26.17 -23.94
CA VAL A 726 11.30 -25.63 -24.21
C VAL A 726 12.31 -26.69 -23.83
N ASP A 727 13.14 -27.10 -24.81
CA ASP A 727 14.13 -28.17 -24.64
C ASP A 727 13.52 -29.49 -24.09
N GLY A 728 12.25 -29.77 -24.43
CA GLY A 728 11.53 -30.98 -24.03
C GLY A 728 10.78 -30.90 -22.70
N ASP A 729 10.82 -29.75 -22.02
CA ASP A 729 10.14 -29.53 -20.73
C ASP A 729 9.04 -28.47 -20.85
N ASP A 730 7.80 -28.85 -20.49
CA ASP A 730 6.65 -27.94 -20.44
C ASP A 730 6.53 -27.24 -19.07
N ALA A 731 7.28 -27.66 -18.06
CA ALA A 731 7.26 -27.08 -16.72
C ALA A 731 8.01 -25.74 -16.66
N LEU A 732 7.47 -24.80 -15.91
CA LEU A 732 8.07 -23.53 -15.57
C LEU A 732 7.90 -23.30 -14.06
N VAL A 733 8.97 -22.84 -13.42
CA VAL A 733 8.98 -22.53 -11.99
C VAL A 733 9.53 -21.13 -11.83
N LEU A 734 8.89 -20.33 -10.99
CA LEU A 734 9.44 -19.05 -10.57
C LEU A 734 10.19 -19.25 -9.24
N PRO A 735 11.54 -19.14 -9.24
CA PRO A 735 12.35 -19.46 -8.07
C PRO A 735 12.28 -18.36 -7.00
N PRO A 736 12.54 -18.67 -5.72
CA PRO A 736 12.43 -17.70 -4.62
C PRO A 736 13.39 -16.50 -4.68
N ASN A 737 14.50 -16.62 -5.42
CA ASN A 737 15.49 -15.56 -5.66
C ASN A 737 15.15 -14.66 -6.86
N LEU A 738 14.01 -14.87 -7.53
CA LEU A 738 13.52 -14.01 -8.61
C LEU A 738 12.50 -12.98 -8.09
N TYR A 739 12.80 -11.70 -8.32
CA TYR A 739 11.99 -10.55 -7.95
C TYR A 739 11.45 -9.85 -9.19
N ILE A 740 10.21 -9.37 -9.12
CA ILE A 740 9.59 -8.60 -10.21
C ILE A 740 9.19 -7.21 -9.72
N ILE A 741 9.58 -6.17 -10.47
CA ILE A 741 9.24 -4.79 -10.18
C ILE A 741 8.50 -4.21 -11.38
N GLY A 742 7.20 -4.01 -11.25
CA GLY A 742 6.41 -3.25 -12.22
C GLY A 742 6.46 -1.76 -11.91
N THR A 743 6.43 -0.91 -12.92
CA THR A 743 6.12 0.52 -12.77
C THR A 743 4.81 0.83 -13.46
N MET A 744 4.02 1.74 -12.88
CA MET A 744 2.70 2.11 -13.39
C MET A 744 2.47 3.62 -13.28
N ASN A 745 2.08 4.25 -14.38
CA ASN A 745 1.53 5.60 -14.33
C ASN A 745 0.04 5.51 -13.98
N THR A 746 -0.36 6.25 -12.94
CA THR A 746 -1.75 6.29 -12.46
C THR A 746 -2.64 7.25 -13.26
N ALA A 747 -2.06 8.23 -13.95
CA ALA A 747 -2.80 9.24 -14.73
C ALA A 747 -3.26 8.74 -16.11
N ASP A 748 -2.69 7.64 -16.61
CA ASP A 748 -2.93 7.15 -17.97
C ASP A 748 -4.28 6.41 -18.07
N LYS A 749 -5.31 7.08 -18.57
CA LYS A 749 -6.68 6.54 -18.71
C LYS A 749 -6.86 5.51 -19.84
N SER A 750 -5.95 5.48 -20.81
CA SER A 750 -6.04 4.64 -22.02
C SER A 750 -5.60 3.19 -21.78
N ILE A 751 -5.37 2.82 -20.52
CA ILE A 751 -4.70 1.60 -20.15
C ILE A 751 -5.66 0.65 -19.43
N GLY A 752 -5.55 -0.66 -19.71
CA GLY A 752 -6.38 -1.69 -19.09
C GLY A 752 -6.34 -1.62 -17.56
N THR A 753 -7.51 -1.71 -16.93
CA THR A 753 -7.61 -1.82 -15.48
C THR A 753 -6.88 -3.08 -15.01
N ILE A 754 -5.99 -2.95 -14.02
CA ILE A 754 -5.35 -4.12 -13.42
C ILE A 754 -6.43 -4.97 -12.76
N ASP A 755 -6.57 -6.20 -13.25
CA ASP A 755 -7.50 -7.17 -12.70
C ASP A 755 -7.21 -7.46 -11.22
N TYR A 756 -8.27 -7.67 -10.45
CA TYR A 756 -8.24 -8.17 -9.08
C TYR A 756 -7.30 -9.35 -8.88
N ALA A 757 -7.20 -10.30 -9.82
CA ALA A 757 -6.27 -11.44 -9.71
C ALA A 757 -4.79 -11.01 -9.62
N ILE A 758 -4.40 -9.97 -10.34
CA ILE A 758 -3.04 -9.43 -10.30
C ILE A 758 -2.87 -8.53 -9.09
N ARG A 759 -3.83 -7.63 -8.84
CA ARG A 759 -3.76 -6.69 -7.71
C ARG A 759 -3.57 -7.40 -6.36
N ARG A 760 -4.20 -8.56 -6.19
CA ARG A 760 -4.09 -9.38 -4.96
C ARG A 760 -2.73 -10.06 -4.78
N ARG A 761 -1.93 -10.19 -5.84
CA ARG A 761 -0.65 -10.93 -5.83
C ARG A 761 0.56 -10.01 -5.93
N PHE A 762 0.39 -8.71 -6.13
CA PHE A 762 1.47 -7.73 -6.15
C PHE A 762 1.39 -6.80 -4.93
N LEU A 763 2.54 -6.34 -4.43
CA LEU A 763 2.60 -5.25 -3.46
C LEU A 763 2.55 -3.91 -4.18
N PHE A 764 1.61 -3.03 -3.84
CA PHE A 764 1.52 -1.70 -4.44
C PHE A 764 2.18 -0.65 -3.55
N PHE A 765 3.13 0.08 -4.12
CA PHE A 765 3.80 1.22 -3.47
C PHE A 765 3.48 2.49 -4.24
N LYS A 766 2.96 3.50 -3.53
CA LYS A 766 2.74 4.83 -4.11
C LYS A 766 4.04 5.63 -4.08
N LEU A 767 4.44 6.16 -5.23
CA LEU A 767 5.53 7.12 -5.37
C LEU A 767 4.93 8.47 -5.71
N LEU A 768 4.91 9.36 -4.71
CA LEU A 768 4.32 10.69 -4.81
C LEU A 768 5.36 11.72 -5.26
N PRO A 769 4.93 12.88 -5.78
CA PRO A 769 5.79 14.03 -5.95
C PRO A 769 6.45 14.43 -4.61
N GLU A 770 7.78 14.62 -4.62
CA GLU A 770 8.58 14.93 -3.43
C GLU A 770 9.49 16.12 -3.76
N ILE A 771 9.34 17.25 -3.06
CA ILE A 771 10.16 18.44 -3.29
C ILE A 771 11.61 18.22 -2.86
N SER A 772 11.84 17.37 -1.85
CA SER A 772 13.16 17.03 -1.31
C SER A 772 14.08 16.52 -2.41
N VAL A 773 13.56 15.71 -3.34
CA VAL A 773 14.32 15.22 -4.49
C VAL A 773 14.76 16.35 -5.44
N VAL A 774 13.93 17.40 -5.59
CA VAL A 774 14.32 18.60 -6.36
C VAL A 774 15.43 19.34 -5.63
N CYS A 775 15.28 19.55 -4.32
CA CYS A 775 16.28 20.20 -3.47
C CYS A 775 17.62 19.44 -3.50
N ASP A 776 17.60 18.12 -3.34
CA ASP A 776 18.79 17.27 -3.37
C ASP A 776 19.52 17.41 -4.71
N SER A 777 18.79 17.40 -5.84
CA SER A 777 19.40 17.58 -7.17
C SER A 777 20.11 18.93 -7.33
N ILE A 778 19.62 19.96 -6.63
CA ILE A 778 20.24 21.29 -6.62
C ILE A 778 21.46 21.27 -5.70
N SER A 779 21.33 20.75 -4.49
CA SER A 779 22.40 20.70 -3.50
C SER A 779 23.58 19.83 -3.93
N GLU A 780 23.34 18.72 -4.65
CA GLU A 780 24.40 17.86 -5.21
C GLU A 780 25.25 18.61 -6.26
N LYS A 781 24.62 19.44 -7.10
CA LYS A 781 25.32 20.20 -8.15
C LYS A 781 25.93 21.49 -7.61
N ASN A 782 25.16 22.20 -6.78
CA ASN A 782 25.46 23.53 -6.25
C ASN A 782 25.13 23.59 -4.74
N PRO A 783 26.03 23.11 -3.86
CA PRO A 783 25.76 23.03 -2.41
C PRO A 783 25.54 24.38 -1.72
N SER A 784 26.06 25.48 -2.28
CA SER A 784 25.99 26.83 -1.70
C SER A 784 24.77 27.63 -2.16
N GLU A 785 23.90 27.05 -2.97
CA GLU A 785 22.75 27.76 -3.53
C GLU A 785 21.60 27.84 -2.53
N ASP A 786 20.95 29.00 -2.51
CA ASP A 786 19.74 29.22 -1.72
C ASP A 786 18.55 28.53 -2.41
N LEU A 787 18.10 27.42 -1.83
CA LEU A 787 17.02 26.58 -2.37
C LEU A 787 15.71 27.34 -2.53
N SER A 788 15.45 28.35 -1.69
CA SER A 788 14.24 29.18 -1.81
C SER A 788 14.24 30.09 -3.03
N LYS A 789 15.42 30.36 -3.58
CA LYS A 789 15.61 31.17 -4.78
C LYS A 789 15.72 30.34 -6.05
N ALA A 790 15.90 29.03 -5.94
CA ALA A 790 16.03 28.15 -7.09
C ALA A 790 14.71 28.09 -7.88
N ILE A 791 14.78 28.40 -9.18
CA ILE A 791 13.58 28.46 -10.03
C ILE A 791 12.87 27.10 -10.12
N GLU A 792 13.62 26.01 -10.07
CA GLU A 792 13.10 24.65 -10.12
C GLU A 792 12.17 24.34 -8.94
N VAL A 793 12.53 24.81 -7.74
CA VAL A 793 11.71 24.65 -6.51
C VAL A 793 10.45 25.51 -6.61
N LYS A 794 10.59 26.77 -7.03
CA LYS A 794 9.47 27.69 -7.25
C LYS A 794 8.46 27.16 -8.27
N GLN A 795 8.94 26.60 -9.37
CA GLN A 795 8.12 26.00 -10.40
C GLN A 795 7.40 24.74 -9.90
N PHE A 796 8.10 23.85 -9.19
CA PHE A 796 7.48 22.65 -8.60
C PHE A 796 6.34 23.03 -7.66
N GLU A 797 6.58 23.98 -6.75
CA GLU A 797 5.58 24.43 -5.79
C GLU A 797 4.39 25.12 -6.49
N SER A 798 4.64 25.89 -7.55
CA SER A 798 3.55 26.49 -8.32
C SER A 798 2.59 25.46 -8.93
N VAL A 799 3.11 24.30 -9.37
CA VAL A 799 2.29 23.18 -9.84
C VAL A 799 1.53 22.57 -8.67
N GLU A 800 2.17 22.37 -7.53
CA GLU A 800 1.51 21.84 -6.32
C GLU A 800 0.33 22.71 -5.89
N GLN A 801 0.51 24.04 -5.87
CA GLN A 801 -0.56 24.99 -5.57
C GLN A 801 -1.67 24.98 -6.61
N LEU A 802 -1.34 24.82 -7.90
CA LEU A 802 -2.35 24.66 -8.95
C LEU A 802 -3.23 23.43 -8.69
N PHE A 803 -2.66 22.28 -8.32
CA PHE A 803 -3.44 21.09 -7.98
C PHE A 803 -4.27 21.28 -6.70
N ASN A 804 -3.73 21.94 -5.69
CA ASN A 804 -4.47 22.22 -4.44
C ASN A 804 -5.76 23.02 -4.70
N VAL A 805 -5.73 23.96 -5.64
CA VAL A 805 -6.85 24.86 -5.96
C VAL A 805 -7.77 24.29 -7.04
N CYS A 806 -7.19 23.80 -8.14
CA CYS A 806 -7.93 23.52 -9.38
C CYS A 806 -8.37 22.06 -9.54
N LEU A 807 -7.87 21.12 -8.72
CA LEU A 807 -8.19 19.71 -8.90
C LEU A 807 -9.69 19.42 -8.76
N ASN A 808 -10.25 18.71 -9.73
CA ASN A 808 -11.59 18.17 -9.64
C ASN A 808 -11.63 16.94 -8.70
N LYS A 809 -11.78 17.21 -7.41
CA LYS A 809 -11.83 16.20 -6.33
C LYS A 809 -13.01 15.22 -6.39
N ALA A 810 -13.97 15.42 -7.30
CA ALA A 810 -15.07 14.46 -7.48
C ALA A 810 -14.57 13.17 -8.14
N ASP A 811 -13.68 13.32 -9.14
CA ASP A 811 -13.27 12.22 -10.01
C ASP A 811 -11.76 11.90 -9.88
N TYR A 812 -10.96 12.81 -9.31
CA TYR A 812 -9.50 12.69 -9.26
C TYR A 812 -8.93 12.94 -7.87
N GLU A 813 -7.90 12.18 -7.53
CA GLU A 813 -7.06 12.38 -6.35
C GLU A 813 -5.73 13.02 -6.75
N LYS A 814 -5.20 13.93 -5.95
CA LYS A 814 -3.97 14.69 -6.24
C LYS A 814 -2.80 13.71 -6.45
N GLU A 815 -2.77 12.66 -5.65
CA GLU A 815 -1.75 11.63 -5.61
C GLU A 815 -1.66 10.81 -6.90
N ASP A 816 -2.71 10.79 -7.72
CA ASP A 816 -2.76 9.96 -8.93
C ASP A 816 -2.46 10.77 -10.20
N VAL A 817 -2.53 12.10 -10.14
CA VAL A 817 -2.39 12.99 -11.31
C VAL A 817 -1.33 14.09 -11.18
N GLN A 818 -0.89 14.49 -9.98
CA GLN A 818 0.05 15.61 -9.85
C GLN A 818 1.41 15.30 -10.48
N LEU A 819 1.90 16.18 -11.37
CA LEU A 819 3.22 16.01 -11.98
C LEU A 819 4.33 15.92 -10.92
N GLY A 820 5.21 14.94 -11.08
CA GLY A 820 6.28 14.67 -10.13
C GLY A 820 7.57 15.46 -10.36
N HIS A 821 8.51 15.29 -9.43
CA HIS A 821 9.77 16.02 -9.32
C HIS A 821 10.71 15.83 -10.52
N THR A 822 10.60 14.72 -11.29
CA THR A 822 11.50 14.44 -12.42
C THR A 822 11.58 15.61 -13.39
N TYR A 823 10.46 16.31 -13.65
CA TYR A 823 10.39 17.45 -14.57
C TYR A 823 11.21 18.67 -14.13
N PHE A 824 11.53 18.76 -12.84
CA PHE A 824 12.17 19.91 -12.21
C PHE A 824 13.61 19.63 -11.72
N LEU A 825 14.11 18.40 -11.90
CA LEU A 825 15.47 18.07 -11.46
C LEU A 825 16.54 18.87 -12.21
N ARG A 826 17.53 19.35 -11.46
CA ARG A 826 18.69 20.04 -12.01
C ARG A 826 19.68 19.06 -12.61
N LYS A 827 20.08 19.29 -13.87
CA LYS A 827 21.09 18.46 -14.55
C LYS A 827 22.43 19.15 -14.76
N GLU A 828 22.45 20.48 -14.75
CA GLU A 828 23.62 21.32 -15.01
C GLU A 828 24.08 22.04 -13.73
N SER A 829 25.39 22.15 -13.53
CA SER A 829 25.95 22.93 -12.41
C SER A 829 26.01 24.44 -12.72
N ASN A 830 26.11 24.82 -13.99
CA ASN A 830 26.10 26.22 -14.38
C ASN A 830 24.70 26.83 -14.21
N LEU A 831 24.59 27.84 -13.33
CA LEU A 831 23.33 28.53 -13.00
C LEU A 831 22.54 29.03 -14.21
N ALA A 832 23.21 29.70 -15.17
CA ALA A 832 22.54 30.27 -16.34
C ALA A 832 21.96 29.17 -17.24
N LYS A 833 22.74 28.10 -17.47
CA LYS A 833 22.28 26.95 -18.23
C LYS A 833 21.18 26.16 -17.51
N SER A 834 21.25 26.07 -16.18
CA SER A 834 20.20 25.41 -15.38
C SER A 834 18.88 26.17 -15.46
N ALA A 835 18.91 27.50 -15.34
CA ALA A 835 17.72 28.32 -15.45
C ALA A 835 17.09 28.23 -16.86
N GLU A 836 17.92 28.26 -17.91
CA GLU A 836 17.47 28.05 -19.30
C GLU A 836 16.85 26.66 -19.50
N GLN A 837 17.49 25.62 -18.96
CA GLN A 837 16.96 24.25 -18.98
C GLN A 837 15.62 24.17 -18.24
N ALA A 838 15.51 24.74 -17.04
CA ALA A 838 14.28 24.76 -16.25
C ALA A 838 13.14 25.46 -17.02
N LYS A 839 13.43 26.59 -17.69
CA LYS A 839 12.48 27.28 -18.57
C LYS A 839 11.96 26.36 -19.67
N TYR A 840 12.83 25.75 -20.45
CA TYR A 840 12.40 24.93 -21.58
C TYR A 840 11.70 23.64 -21.16
N ARG A 841 12.13 23.00 -20.07
CA ARG A 841 11.43 21.82 -19.53
C ARG A 841 10.03 22.19 -19.05
N TYR A 842 9.88 23.32 -18.39
CA TYR A 842 8.58 23.79 -17.94
C TYR A 842 7.64 24.08 -19.13
N ILE A 843 8.11 24.87 -20.11
CA ILE A 843 7.29 25.27 -21.26
C ILE A 843 6.90 24.08 -22.15
N TYR A 844 7.82 23.15 -22.41
CA TYR A 844 7.63 22.09 -23.41
C TYR A 844 7.32 20.70 -22.83
N GLN A 845 7.44 20.49 -21.51
CA GLN A 845 7.07 19.22 -20.87
C GLN A 845 5.95 19.40 -19.85
N VAL A 846 6.01 20.43 -18.98
CA VAL A 846 5.01 20.63 -17.91
C VAL A 846 3.71 21.24 -18.45
N LEU A 847 3.79 22.38 -19.15
CA LEU A 847 2.60 23.09 -19.63
C LEU A 847 1.72 22.24 -20.58
N PRO A 848 2.26 21.44 -21.53
CA PRO A 848 1.43 20.61 -22.40
C PRO A 848 0.61 19.56 -21.64
N ILE A 849 1.18 18.94 -20.60
CA ILE A 849 0.47 17.97 -19.75
C ILE A 849 -0.66 18.68 -18.98
N LEU A 850 -0.39 19.85 -18.42
CA LEU A 850 -1.42 20.63 -17.71
C LEU A 850 -2.54 21.11 -18.63
N PHE A 851 -2.22 21.42 -19.89
CA PHE A 851 -3.22 21.75 -20.91
C PHE A 851 -4.11 20.54 -21.22
N GLU A 852 -3.54 19.34 -21.33
CA GLU A 852 -4.29 18.11 -21.50
C GLU A 852 -5.18 17.82 -20.29
N TYR A 853 -4.67 18.00 -19.07
CA TYR A 853 -5.46 17.85 -17.84
C TYR A 853 -6.64 18.80 -17.72
N LYS A 854 -6.49 20.04 -18.21
CA LYS A 854 -7.63 20.96 -18.35
C LYS A 854 -8.67 20.40 -19.33
N LYS A 855 -8.23 19.92 -20.50
CA LYS A 855 -9.11 19.37 -21.54
C LYS A 855 -9.86 18.12 -21.06
N ASP A 856 -9.20 17.31 -20.24
CA ASP A 856 -9.71 16.07 -19.67
C ASP A 856 -10.58 16.26 -18.42
N GLY A 857 -10.76 17.51 -17.97
CA GLY A 857 -11.54 17.85 -16.78
C GLY A 857 -10.89 17.49 -15.44
N VAL A 858 -9.58 17.19 -15.44
CA VAL A 858 -8.79 16.96 -14.22
C VAL A 858 -8.62 18.26 -13.45
N LEU A 859 -8.36 19.36 -14.17
CA LEU A 859 -8.15 20.69 -13.60
C LEU A 859 -9.23 21.66 -14.07
N ASP A 860 -9.88 22.31 -13.11
CA ASP A 860 -10.86 23.37 -13.31
C ASP A 860 -10.25 24.74 -12.95
N PHE A 861 -9.73 25.43 -13.97
CA PHE A 861 -9.07 26.72 -13.82
C PHE A 861 -10.02 27.85 -13.40
N SER A 862 -11.34 27.68 -13.52
CA SER A 862 -12.30 28.70 -13.08
C SER A 862 -12.23 28.97 -11.58
N ARG A 863 -11.73 28.00 -10.80
CA ARG A 863 -11.57 28.10 -9.34
C ARG A 863 -10.54 29.12 -8.90
N VAL A 864 -9.52 29.41 -9.72
CA VAL A 864 -8.51 30.44 -9.38
C VAL A 864 -9.15 31.82 -9.26
N ALA A 865 -10.15 32.13 -10.08
CA ALA A 865 -10.87 33.41 -10.00
C ALA A 865 -11.62 33.60 -8.66
N SER A 866 -11.98 32.50 -8.00
CA SER A 866 -12.70 32.50 -6.71
C SER A 866 -11.80 32.68 -5.48
N LEU A 867 -10.47 32.65 -5.64
CA LEU A 867 -9.54 32.92 -4.54
C LEU A 867 -9.65 34.38 -4.06
N SER A 868 -9.47 34.59 -2.75
CA SER A 868 -9.40 35.93 -2.16
C SER A 868 -8.27 36.74 -2.80
N ASN A 869 -8.45 38.05 -2.93
CA ASN A 869 -7.39 38.93 -3.46
C ASN A 869 -6.15 38.97 -2.55
N ASP A 870 -6.28 38.58 -1.27
CA ASP A 870 -5.17 38.49 -0.32
C ASP A 870 -4.41 37.14 -0.41
N ASN A 871 -4.75 36.25 -1.35
CA ASN A 871 -4.04 34.99 -1.53
C ASN A 871 -2.73 35.21 -2.29
N THR A 872 -1.59 34.89 -1.64
CA THR A 872 -0.23 35.10 -2.16
C THR A 872 0.01 34.46 -3.52
N TRP A 873 -0.58 33.29 -3.78
CA TRP A 873 -0.37 32.50 -5.01
C TRP A 873 -1.31 32.87 -6.17
N LYS A 874 -2.31 33.72 -5.96
CA LYS A 874 -3.34 34.01 -6.98
C LYS A 874 -2.75 34.53 -8.29
N ASP A 875 -1.82 35.48 -8.21
CA ASP A 875 -1.20 36.08 -9.41
C ASP A 875 -0.29 35.10 -10.14
N VAL A 876 0.43 34.25 -9.39
CA VAL A 876 1.25 33.15 -9.94
C VAL A 876 0.36 32.19 -10.74
N LEU A 877 -0.75 31.74 -10.16
CA LEU A 877 -1.69 30.81 -10.79
C LEU A 877 -2.38 31.44 -12.02
N MET A 878 -2.75 32.71 -11.97
CA MET A 878 -3.32 33.43 -13.11
C MET A 878 -2.34 33.49 -14.28
N ASN A 879 -1.08 33.84 -14.03
CA ASN A 879 -0.04 33.86 -15.08
C ASN A 879 0.25 32.47 -15.63
N MET A 880 0.22 31.45 -14.77
CA MET A 880 0.33 30.06 -15.19
C MET A 880 -0.81 29.65 -16.12
N ILE A 881 -2.07 29.99 -15.81
CA ILE A 881 -3.23 29.71 -16.67
C ILE A 881 -3.10 30.43 -18.02
N LYS A 882 -2.71 31.72 -18.02
CA LYS A 882 -2.45 32.46 -19.26
C LYS A 882 -1.41 31.75 -20.13
N MET A 883 -0.32 31.26 -19.54
CA MET A 883 0.72 30.51 -20.27
C MET A 883 0.20 29.19 -20.85
N ILE A 884 -0.60 28.45 -20.09
CA ILE A 884 -1.20 27.17 -20.51
C ILE A 884 -2.12 27.38 -21.72
N GLU A 885 -2.88 28.48 -21.73
CA GLU A 885 -3.82 28.81 -22.79
C GLU A 885 -3.18 29.55 -23.98
N ALA A 886 -1.93 30.01 -23.83
CA ALA A 886 -1.23 30.77 -24.85
C ALA A 886 -0.66 29.91 -25.99
N ASN A 887 -0.48 30.54 -27.14
CA ASN A 887 0.15 29.98 -28.33
C ASN A 887 1.68 29.96 -28.14
N ASP A 888 2.38 29.06 -28.85
CA ASP A 888 3.84 28.86 -28.67
C ASP A 888 4.69 30.14 -28.83
N ALA A 889 4.26 31.08 -29.69
CA ALA A 889 4.97 32.32 -29.95
C ALA A 889 5.00 33.29 -28.75
N THR A 890 3.99 33.25 -27.88
CA THR A 890 3.86 34.17 -26.73
C THR A 890 4.24 33.53 -25.39
N ARG A 891 4.42 32.21 -25.34
CA ARG A 891 4.78 31.49 -24.09
C ARG A 891 6.11 31.93 -23.49
N ASN A 892 7.09 32.29 -24.32
CA ASN A 892 8.39 32.74 -23.83
C ASN A 892 8.32 34.08 -23.10
N ASP A 893 7.52 35.01 -23.60
CA ASP A 893 7.34 36.34 -22.99
C ASP A 893 6.51 36.24 -21.71
N LEU A 894 5.46 35.42 -21.72
CA LEU A 894 4.62 35.16 -20.54
C LEU A 894 5.37 34.40 -19.43
N TYR A 895 6.37 33.59 -19.80
CA TYR A 895 7.21 32.91 -18.82
C TYR A 895 8.02 33.90 -17.99
N ASP A 896 8.51 34.99 -18.59
CA ASP A 896 9.29 35.98 -17.86
C ASP A 896 8.39 36.78 -16.89
N GLU A 897 7.12 37.05 -17.26
CA GLU A 897 6.09 37.60 -16.35
C GLU A 897 5.80 36.65 -15.17
N PHE A 898 5.68 35.35 -15.44
CA PHE A 898 5.49 34.31 -14.43
C PHE A 898 6.68 34.18 -13.48
N VAL A 899 7.91 34.23 -13.99
CA VAL A 899 9.11 34.24 -13.13
C VAL A 899 9.15 35.51 -12.26
N GLY A 900 8.69 36.63 -12.79
CA GLY A 900 8.54 37.88 -12.04
C GLY A 900 7.67 37.72 -10.79
N THR A 901 6.51 37.06 -10.91
CA THR A 901 5.61 36.82 -9.76
C THR A 901 6.16 35.76 -8.80
N LEU A 902 6.90 34.76 -9.28
CA LEU A 902 7.59 33.78 -8.43
C LEU A 902 8.75 34.37 -7.60
N ASN A 903 9.28 35.54 -7.98
CA ASN A 903 10.36 36.22 -7.26
C ASN A 903 9.87 37.25 -6.23
N MET A 904 8.58 37.28 -5.93
CA MET A 904 8.04 38.16 -4.88
C MET A 904 8.48 37.66 -3.49
N PRO A 905 8.85 38.57 -2.55
CA PRO A 905 9.35 38.18 -1.22
C PRO A 905 8.38 37.32 -0.41
N GLU A 906 7.07 37.52 -0.60
CA GLU A 906 6.01 36.74 0.05
C GLU A 906 6.06 35.27 -0.39
N ILE A 907 6.22 35.01 -1.69
CA ILE A 907 6.37 33.66 -2.24
C ILE A 907 7.68 33.01 -1.78
N GLU A 908 8.77 33.77 -1.70
CA GLU A 908 10.05 33.25 -1.20
C GLU A 908 9.97 32.85 0.29
N ASN A 909 9.21 33.58 1.10
CA ASN A 909 8.98 33.22 2.49
C ASN A 909 8.11 31.95 2.61
N ASP A 910 7.01 31.88 1.85
CA ASP A 910 6.15 30.69 1.80
C ASP A 910 6.97 29.44 1.40
N ILE A 911 7.83 29.56 0.37
CA ILE A 911 8.69 28.47 -0.08
C ILE A 911 9.73 28.11 0.98
N ASN A 912 10.32 29.08 1.69
CA ASN A 912 11.24 28.79 2.78
C ASN A 912 10.58 27.98 3.90
N GLU A 913 9.35 28.32 4.28
CA GLU A 913 8.57 27.54 5.24
C GLU A 913 8.33 26.12 4.72
N ILE A 914 7.92 25.98 3.46
CA ILE A 914 7.66 24.67 2.82
C ILE A 914 8.94 23.82 2.72
N ILE A 915 10.09 24.40 2.37
CA ILE A 915 11.38 23.70 2.33
C ILE A 915 11.76 23.24 3.75
N GLN A 916 11.58 24.09 4.76
CA GLN A 916 11.86 23.71 6.16
C GLN A 916 10.95 22.58 6.64
N GLU A 917 9.68 22.59 6.22
CA GLU A 917 8.74 21.50 6.49
C GLU A 917 9.12 20.20 5.76
N LYS A 918 9.43 20.28 4.46
CA LYS A 918 9.65 19.12 3.57
C LYS A 918 11.11 18.61 3.44
N GLN A 919 12.13 19.35 3.88
CA GLN A 919 13.52 18.85 4.03
C GLN A 919 13.76 18.22 5.40
N ALA A 920 12.93 18.56 6.39
CA ALA A 920 12.94 17.83 7.64
C ALA A 920 12.53 16.38 7.40
N ASP A 921 11.56 16.12 6.48
CA ASP A 921 11.02 14.82 6.05
C ASP A 921 12.08 13.75 5.82
#